data_AF-A0A935L7I0-F1
#
_entry.id   AF-A0A935L7I0-F1
#
_cell.length_a   1.000
_cell.length_b   1.000
_cell.length_c   1.000
_cell.angle_alpha   90.00
_cell.angle_beta   90.00
_cell.angle_gamma   90.00
#
_symmetry.space_group_name_H-M   'P 1'
#
loop_
_entity.id
_entity.type
_entity.pdbx_description
1 polymer ?
#
loop_
_entity_poly.entity_id
_entity_poly.type
_entity_poly.pdbx_seq_one_letter_code
_entity_poly.pdbx_strand_id
1 'polypeptide(L)'
;MNTSKLWTLAFTAGILTACGGGNAPSANVTLPEKARSAGVSAAASGPASCKTPSYDGDQDNVMRAYIAYYGRPADSGGFAYWTNRVAAAGGSLNSIMAEFGTSKEFTDRYGSLSSSELVTNIYRQLFGRNPEAGGLDYYVGELNAGRKTLQSITLDVLFGASGSDATIVANRLAVAKTFTSGSGSQSNYLTEADGNAMAAILASVQDDSTSANAACASFDAMLDARSGGLVKTFTVTKFTDSNNGTCGSDCSLREAVAAANAAGGRAGVILPAGTYTVNQGQLLVTGQVHVHGATGTTAASVIIDGGEQNRLFGLEDPNARLVLSKLTVRNGNSDYGGAILNKGTLILDRVTLSGNTALNGGAILNTGSLTGLALSVSGNQANSINTNTGFGGGLYNEAGNFGLFASQLTSNTARFNGGAIYAAGSGTVVNTTLNTNQSGAIGGGMDTLGTVAIVGSKFFANTGNDGGALSSRESSAKVTVTTSTFEDNIANGVDLGGGGAAFNYAGVLTIRDSVFKRNQAYGEGGGAIETNGELHLANVSLDGNTAQMHTNPLPDSAPGFGGAILIIANSLVTIDTAQFTQNTAGNSGGAIYNDQNTQLTITNSQFTTNTAQGLFSGGGGYGGAIISEGNMSLSNCTLSSNTSKVAGGALSTKIGIATISNSTISGNSSVNGGGIVAYSGTLTATDLVLSNNTSTQASAGLLNDLAQTTLTSVKITGNTAQTWGGGFSNNNTIGQVSLIGSSISANTAPDGSAFVNFGTVNVRNSTLSGTCNNHKTVNNQGGNTSSCAL
;
A
#
# COMPACT_ATOMS: atom_id res chain seq x y z
N MET A 1 61.74 -21.50 21.00
CA MET A 1 61.65 -22.82 20.33
C MET A 1 60.17 -23.20 20.31
N ASN A 2 59.53 -23.60 19.21
CA ASN A 2 59.91 -23.53 17.79
C ASN A 2 58.62 -23.57 16.94
N THR A 3 58.44 -22.65 15.96
CA THR A 3 57.61 -22.77 14.71
C THR A 3 56.21 -23.43 14.73
N SER A 4 55.16 -23.00 14.02
CA SER A 4 54.77 -21.84 13.18
C SER A 4 53.24 -22.04 12.86
N LYS A 5 52.47 -21.29 12.06
CA LYS A 5 52.66 -20.19 11.08
C LYS A 5 51.30 -19.47 10.92
N LEU A 6 51.25 -18.31 10.27
CA LEU A 6 49.99 -17.76 9.71
C LEU A 6 49.70 -18.36 8.32
N TRP A 7 48.54 -18.05 7.71
CA TRP A 7 48.45 -17.08 6.60
C TRP A 7 46.97 -16.75 6.28
N THR A 8 46.71 -15.47 6.01
CA THR A 8 45.41 -14.90 5.61
C THR A 8 45.08 -15.23 4.15
N LEU A 9 43.80 -15.31 3.76
CA LEU A 9 43.39 -15.28 2.35
C LEU A 9 42.05 -14.56 2.18
N ALA A 10 41.99 -13.68 1.18
CA ALA A 10 40.84 -12.87 0.83
C ALA A 10 39.92 -13.58 -0.17
N PHE A 11 38.62 -13.26 -0.15
CA PHE A 11 37.67 -13.69 -1.18
C PHE A 11 37.59 -12.65 -2.30
N THR A 12 38.10 -12.99 -3.48
CA THR A 12 37.81 -12.28 -4.74
C THR A 12 36.58 -12.87 -5.42
N ALA A 13 35.73 -12.02 -5.99
CA ALA A 13 34.62 -12.44 -6.82
C ALA A 13 35.10 -13.12 -8.12
N GLY A 14 34.37 -14.15 -8.57
CA GLY A 14 34.65 -14.87 -9.81
C GLY A 14 33.35 -15.21 -10.52
N ILE A 15 33.11 -14.56 -11.66
CA ILE A 15 32.04 -14.90 -12.61
C ILE A 15 32.44 -16.19 -13.32
N LEU A 16 31.49 -17.12 -13.53
CA LEU A 16 31.64 -18.15 -14.55
C LEU A 16 30.31 -18.37 -15.29
N THR A 17 30.41 -18.49 -16.62
CA THR A 17 29.27 -18.63 -17.54
C THR A 17 29.36 -19.96 -18.30
N ALA A 18 28.20 -20.48 -18.69
CA ALA A 18 27.94 -21.39 -19.84
C ALA A 18 27.76 -22.91 -19.60
N CYS A 19 26.51 -23.32 -19.89
CA CYS A 19 26.08 -24.48 -20.71
C CYS A 19 26.22 -25.94 -20.24
N GLY A 20 25.13 -26.69 -20.47
CA GLY A 20 25.14 -28.16 -20.62
C GLY A 20 24.07 -28.89 -19.81
N GLY A 21 23.02 -29.41 -20.46
CA GLY A 21 21.97 -30.18 -19.79
C GLY A 21 22.37 -31.62 -19.46
N GLY A 22 21.85 -32.15 -18.35
CA GLY A 22 22.00 -33.55 -17.95
C GLY A 22 21.37 -33.79 -16.57
N ASN A 23 20.55 -34.84 -16.43
CA ASN A 23 19.83 -35.15 -15.20
C ASN A 23 20.80 -35.40 -14.03
N ALA A 24 20.65 -34.65 -12.93
CA ALA A 24 21.27 -34.97 -11.65
C ALA A 24 20.24 -35.65 -10.73
N PRO A 25 20.59 -36.74 -10.03
CA PRO A 25 19.65 -37.48 -9.18
C PRO A 25 19.36 -36.75 -7.87
N SER A 26 18.18 -36.99 -7.31
CA SER A 26 17.76 -36.50 -6.00
C SER A 26 18.59 -37.10 -4.87
N ALA A 27 19.53 -36.31 -4.34
CA ALA A 27 20.18 -36.57 -3.06
C ALA A 27 19.71 -35.54 -2.03
N ASN A 28 18.85 -35.97 -1.10
CA ASN A 28 18.48 -35.20 0.08
C ASN A 28 19.70 -35.05 1.00
N VAL A 29 20.53 -34.03 0.76
CA VAL A 29 21.56 -33.58 1.71
C VAL A 29 20.91 -32.58 2.66
N THR A 30 20.19 -33.09 3.65
CA THR A 30 19.66 -32.29 4.75
C THR A 30 20.82 -31.83 5.62
N LEU A 31 21.36 -30.63 5.35
CA LEU A 31 22.25 -29.96 6.31
C LEU A 31 21.53 -29.83 7.65
N PRO A 32 22.17 -30.15 8.79
CA PRO A 32 21.53 -30.07 10.09
C PRO A 32 21.03 -28.64 10.37
N GLU A 33 19.85 -28.52 10.99
CA GLU A 33 19.15 -27.26 11.26
C GLU A 33 20.06 -26.19 11.91
N LYS A 34 20.95 -26.64 12.79
CA LYS A 34 21.96 -25.83 13.52
C LYS A 34 23.00 -25.14 12.61
N ALA A 35 23.14 -25.58 11.36
CA ALA A 35 23.95 -24.92 10.34
C ALA A 35 23.15 -23.87 9.53
N ARG A 36 21.83 -24.04 9.39
CA ARG A 36 20.95 -23.04 8.74
C ARG A 36 20.77 -21.79 9.61
N SER A 37 20.69 -21.97 10.94
CA SER A 37 20.58 -20.85 11.90
C SER A 37 21.75 -19.86 11.87
N ALA A 38 22.93 -20.29 11.39
CA ALA A 38 24.13 -19.45 11.33
C ALA A 38 24.05 -18.32 10.28
N GLY A 39 23.21 -18.47 9.24
CA GLY A 39 23.00 -17.42 8.23
C GLY A 39 22.11 -16.27 8.73
N VAL A 40 21.16 -16.57 9.62
CA VAL A 40 20.19 -15.59 10.16
C VAL A 40 20.69 -14.94 11.47
N SER A 41 21.78 -15.45 12.07
CA SER A 41 22.36 -14.92 13.31
C SER A 41 23.39 -13.80 13.11
N ALA A 42 23.68 -13.38 11.87
CA ALA A 42 24.76 -12.44 11.55
C ALA A 42 24.28 -11.01 11.23
N ALA A 43 22.98 -10.75 11.20
CA ALA A 43 22.44 -9.39 11.12
C ALA A 43 22.67 -8.64 12.44
N ALA A 44 22.96 -7.35 12.32
CA ALA A 44 23.47 -6.46 13.38
C ALA A 44 22.76 -6.53 14.74
N SER A 45 23.45 -6.09 15.78
CA SER A 45 22.86 -5.74 17.08
C SER A 45 21.54 -5.00 16.88
N GLY A 46 20.45 -5.53 17.44
CA GLY A 46 19.11 -5.05 17.18
C GLY A 46 18.90 -3.56 17.50
N PRO A 47 17.79 -2.97 17.02
CA PRO A 47 17.53 -1.53 17.14
C PRO A 47 17.73 -1.01 18.57
N ALA A 48 18.53 0.05 18.72
CA ALA A 48 19.11 0.43 20.01
C ALA A 48 18.10 0.80 21.12
N SER A 49 16.82 1.05 20.80
CA SER A 49 15.78 1.29 21.81
C SER A 49 15.01 0.04 22.24
N CYS A 50 15.13 -1.08 21.51
CA CYS A 50 14.49 -2.34 21.87
C CYS A 50 15.28 -3.04 22.98
N LYS A 51 14.71 -3.10 24.19
CA LYS A 51 15.29 -3.75 25.39
C LYS A 51 15.30 -5.27 25.21
N THR A 52 16.16 -5.74 24.31
CA THR A 52 16.12 -7.09 23.77
C THR A 52 16.88 -8.05 24.72
N PRO A 53 16.23 -9.10 25.25
CA PRO A 53 16.89 -10.10 26.08
C PRO A 53 17.88 -10.94 25.25
N SER A 54 18.93 -11.44 25.90
CA SER A 54 19.75 -12.50 25.32
C SER A 54 19.01 -13.83 25.47
N TYR A 55 18.76 -14.47 24.35
CA TYR A 55 18.15 -15.81 24.23
C TYR A 55 19.14 -16.71 23.48
N ASP A 56 19.02 -18.03 23.67
CA ASP A 56 19.76 -19.01 22.89
C ASP A 56 19.16 -19.21 21.47
N GLY A 57 19.83 -20.03 20.65
CA GLY A 57 19.42 -20.27 19.27
C GLY A 57 18.09 -21.03 19.13
N ASP A 58 17.74 -21.87 20.10
CA ASP A 58 16.50 -22.67 20.07
C ASP A 58 15.32 -21.78 20.47
N GLN A 59 15.50 -20.94 21.49
CA GLN A 59 14.58 -19.87 21.89
C GLN A 59 14.30 -18.87 20.74
N ASP A 60 15.33 -18.43 20.02
CA ASP A 60 15.14 -17.54 18.86
C ASP A 60 14.40 -18.22 17.71
N ASN A 61 14.59 -19.53 17.51
CA ASN A 61 13.86 -20.29 16.50
C ASN A 61 12.38 -20.50 16.89
N VAL A 62 12.06 -20.72 18.17
CA VAL A 62 10.67 -20.71 18.67
C VAL A 62 10.02 -19.34 18.43
N MET A 63 10.71 -18.24 18.72
CA MET A 63 10.17 -16.90 18.48
C MET A 63 9.94 -16.64 16.99
N ARG A 64 10.90 -17.00 16.12
CA ARG A 64 10.74 -16.92 14.66
C ARG A 64 9.52 -17.71 14.16
N ALA A 65 9.23 -18.88 14.74
CA ALA A 65 8.04 -19.65 14.40
C ALA A 65 6.73 -18.91 14.76
N TYR A 66 6.66 -18.28 15.94
CA TYR A 66 5.51 -17.45 16.31
C TYR A 66 5.29 -16.30 15.32
N ILE A 67 6.36 -15.62 14.90
CA ILE A 67 6.32 -14.57 13.89
C ILE A 67 5.84 -15.13 12.54
N ALA A 68 6.34 -16.31 12.13
CA ALA A 68 6.10 -16.88 10.80
C ALA A 68 4.69 -17.49 10.59
N TYR A 69 4.03 -17.95 11.67
CA TYR A 69 2.71 -18.59 11.62
C TYR A 69 1.57 -17.70 12.11
N TYR A 70 1.82 -16.88 13.13
CA TYR A 70 0.79 -16.10 13.81
C TYR A 70 1.00 -14.59 13.64
N GLY A 71 2.08 -14.15 12.98
CA GLY A 71 2.42 -12.75 12.75
C GLY A 71 2.69 -11.96 14.03
N ARG A 72 2.85 -12.61 15.18
CA ARG A 72 2.88 -11.97 16.52
C ARG A 72 3.98 -12.55 17.42
N PRO A 73 4.38 -11.83 18.48
CA PRO A 73 5.22 -12.39 19.53
C PRO A 73 4.54 -13.55 20.28
N ALA A 74 5.36 -14.39 20.91
CA ALA A 74 4.90 -15.41 21.83
C ALA A 74 4.45 -14.80 23.17
N ASP A 75 3.40 -15.36 23.78
CA ASP A 75 3.11 -15.13 25.19
C ASP A 75 4.10 -15.89 26.10
N SER A 76 4.24 -15.48 27.36
CA SER A 76 5.20 -16.10 28.29
C SER A 76 4.99 -17.61 28.50
N GLY A 77 3.74 -18.07 28.54
CA GLY A 77 3.41 -19.47 28.79
C GLY A 77 3.73 -20.36 27.59
N GLY A 78 3.25 -19.96 26.41
CA GLY A 78 3.54 -20.62 25.14
C GLY A 78 5.04 -20.63 24.84
N PHE A 79 5.74 -19.50 25.00
CA PHE A 79 7.18 -19.41 24.77
C PHE A 79 7.97 -20.43 25.60
N ALA A 80 7.69 -20.51 26.91
CA ALA A 80 8.34 -21.47 27.81
C ALA A 80 8.01 -22.93 27.44
N TYR A 81 6.75 -23.22 27.13
CA TYR A 81 6.29 -24.56 26.73
C TYR A 81 6.98 -25.07 25.47
N TRP A 82 7.03 -24.27 24.41
CA TRP A 82 7.62 -24.65 23.14
C TRP A 82 9.15 -24.72 23.20
N THR A 83 9.80 -23.79 23.92
CA THR A 83 11.26 -23.84 24.16
C THR A 83 11.68 -25.14 24.83
N ASN A 84 10.98 -25.55 25.89
CA ASN A 84 11.27 -26.80 26.60
C ASN A 84 11.14 -28.04 25.69
N ARG A 85 10.19 -28.04 24.75
CA ARG A 85 10.00 -29.11 23.78
C ARG A 85 11.09 -29.15 22.71
N VAL A 86 11.47 -28.01 22.14
CA VAL A 86 12.56 -27.92 21.16
C VAL A 86 13.89 -28.37 21.81
N ALA A 87 14.17 -27.93 23.04
CA ALA A 87 15.34 -28.37 23.79
C ALA A 87 15.34 -29.88 24.04
N ALA A 88 14.20 -30.47 24.44
CA ALA A 88 14.05 -31.91 24.62
C ALA A 88 14.20 -32.71 23.29
N ALA A 89 13.89 -32.08 22.15
CA ALA A 89 14.10 -32.62 20.80
C ALA A 89 15.49 -32.31 20.21
N GLY A 90 16.43 -31.82 21.00
CA GLY A 90 17.81 -31.55 20.56
C GLY A 90 17.96 -30.32 19.64
N GLY A 91 17.02 -29.38 19.69
CA GLY A 91 17.06 -28.12 18.93
C GLY A 91 16.31 -28.12 17.60
N SER A 92 15.60 -29.21 17.24
CA SER A 92 14.88 -29.26 15.96
C SER A 92 13.50 -28.60 16.03
N LEU A 93 13.26 -27.60 15.19
CA LEU A 93 12.00 -26.87 15.15
C LEU A 93 10.87 -27.73 14.56
N ASN A 94 11.21 -28.70 13.70
CA ASN A 94 10.28 -29.72 13.18
C ASN A 94 9.49 -30.45 14.28
N SER A 95 10.05 -30.55 15.50
CA SER A 95 9.37 -31.17 16.65
C SER A 95 8.10 -30.44 17.10
N ILE A 96 7.93 -29.16 16.78
CA ILE A 96 6.76 -28.34 17.18
C ILE A 96 5.93 -27.84 15.98
N MET A 97 6.49 -27.78 14.77
CA MET A 97 5.81 -27.21 13.59
C MET A 97 4.47 -27.88 13.26
N ALA A 98 4.35 -29.20 13.44
CA ALA A 98 3.11 -29.92 13.20
C ALA A 98 1.98 -29.36 14.09
N GLU A 99 2.23 -29.23 15.39
CA GLU A 99 1.24 -28.73 16.36
C GLU A 99 0.91 -27.24 16.16
N PHE A 100 1.87 -26.42 15.70
CA PHE A 100 1.61 -25.02 15.32
C PHE A 100 0.57 -24.92 14.20
N GLY A 101 0.74 -25.72 13.14
CA GLY A 101 -0.15 -25.74 11.97
C GLY A 101 -1.43 -26.56 12.13
N THR A 102 -1.66 -27.19 13.29
CA THR A 102 -2.94 -27.83 13.65
C THR A 102 -3.59 -27.21 14.88
N SER A 103 -3.12 -26.06 15.33
CA SER A 103 -3.69 -25.37 16.50
C SER A 103 -5.07 -24.79 16.16
N LYS A 104 -5.90 -24.57 17.19
CA LYS A 104 -7.19 -23.88 17.01
C LYS A 104 -7.00 -22.48 16.43
N GLU A 105 -6.03 -21.71 16.94
CA GLU A 105 -5.69 -20.37 16.44
C GLU A 105 -5.29 -20.40 14.95
N PHE A 106 -4.51 -21.40 14.52
CA PHE A 106 -4.18 -21.56 13.11
C PHE A 106 -5.43 -21.88 12.27
N THR A 107 -6.26 -22.82 12.75
CA THR A 107 -7.47 -23.26 12.04
C THR A 107 -8.48 -22.11 11.89
N ASP A 108 -8.70 -21.34 12.96
CA ASP A 108 -9.64 -20.20 12.96
C ASP A 108 -9.18 -19.05 12.05
N ARG A 109 -7.86 -18.80 11.95
CA ARG A 109 -7.28 -17.71 11.15
C ARG A 109 -7.04 -18.07 9.68
N TYR A 110 -6.70 -19.33 9.41
CA TYR A 110 -6.13 -19.73 8.13
C TYR A 110 -6.78 -20.99 7.52
N GLY A 111 -7.58 -21.75 8.27
CA GLY A 111 -8.15 -23.03 7.82
C GLY A 111 -9.15 -22.94 6.66
N SER A 112 -9.66 -21.74 6.36
CA SER A 112 -10.54 -21.47 5.21
C SER A 112 -9.83 -20.93 3.97
N LEU A 113 -8.52 -20.66 4.05
CA LEU A 113 -7.76 -20.00 3.01
C LEU A 113 -7.29 -20.98 1.93
N SER A 114 -7.22 -20.49 0.69
CA SER A 114 -6.60 -21.21 -0.42
C SER A 114 -5.08 -21.38 -0.21
N SER A 115 -4.48 -22.37 -0.86
CA SER A 115 -3.03 -22.60 -0.85
C SER A 115 -2.21 -21.33 -1.19
N SER A 116 -2.69 -20.50 -2.10
CA SER A 116 -2.05 -19.23 -2.47
C SER A 116 -2.12 -18.18 -1.36
N GLU A 117 -3.26 -18.07 -0.67
CA GLU A 117 -3.42 -17.15 0.45
C GLU A 117 -2.59 -17.61 1.66
N LEU A 118 -2.50 -18.92 1.91
CA LEU A 118 -1.66 -19.52 2.94
C LEU A 118 -0.18 -19.18 2.74
N VAL A 119 0.37 -19.43 1.53
CA VAL A 119 1.77 -19.09 1.20
C VAL A 119 1.99 -17.58 1.24
N THR A 120 1.04 -16.79 0.73
CA THR A 120 1.13 -15.31 0.78
C THR A 120 1.18 -14.78 2.21
N ASN A 121 0.41 -15.37 3.13
CA ASN A 121 0.42 -14.96 4.52
C ASN A 121 1.75 -15.22 5.23
N ILE A 122 2.47 -16.31 4.90
CA ILE A 122 3.83 -16.54 5.42
C ILE A 122 4.76 -15.37 5.04
N TYR A 123 4.76 -14.97 3.77
CA TYR A 123 5.58 -13.86 3.28
C TYR A 123 5.19 -12.52 3.92
N ARG A 124 3.89 -12.24 4.10
CA ARG A 124 3.43 -11.01 4.78
C ARG A 124 3.87 -10.97 6.24
N GLN A 125 3.75 -12.08 6.96
CA GLN A 125 4.09 -12.18 8.38
C GLN A 125 5.60 -12.15 8.64
N LEU A 126 6.41 -12.70 7.73
CA LEU A 126 7.88 -12.65 7.82
C LEU A 126 8.47 -11.34 7.29
N PHE A 127 8.04 -10.90 6.11
CA PHE A 127 8.71 -9.88 5.29
C PHE A 127 7.87 -8.64 4.98
N GLY A 128 6.57 -8.60 5.35
CA GLY A 128 5.71 -7.44 5.12
C GLY A 128 5.30 -7.20 3.65
N ARG A 129 5.58 -8.15 2.76
CA ARG A 129 5.33 -8.12 1.31
C ARG A 129 4.61 -9.38 0.84
N ASN A 130 4.14 -9.39 -0.40
CA ASN A 130 3.64 -10.60 -1.05
C ASN A 130 4.83 -11.42 -1.61
N PRO A 131 4.65 -12.74 -1.86
CA PRO A 131 5.63 -13.54 -2.59
C PRO A 131 5.68 -13.14 -4.07
N GLU A 132 6.83 -13.36 -4.69
CA GLU A 132 7.01 -13.28 -6.14
C GLU A 132 6.18 -14.37 -6.81
N ALA A 133 5.55 -14.07 -7.97
CA ALA A 133 4.62 -15.00 -8.64
C ALA A 133 5.20 -16.41 -8.85
N GLY A 134 6.43 -16.54 -9.36
CA GLY A 134 7.06 -17.85 -9.57
C GLY A 134 7.40 -18.60 -8.27
N GLY A 135 7.67 -17.88 -7.18
CA GLY A 135 7.87 -18.48 -5.85
C GLY A 135 6.56 -18.96 -5.25
N LEU A 136 5.50 -18.17 -5.40
CA LEU A 136 4.14 -18.53 -5.03
C LEU A 136 3.67 -19.78 -5.79
N ASP A 137 3.79 -19.78 -7.13
CA ASP A 137 3.39 -20.90 -7.98
C ASP A 137 4.11 -22.20 -7.62
N TYR A 138 5.42 -22.12 -7.36
CA TYR A 138 6.22 -23.27 -6.91
C TYR A 138 5.69 -23.83 -5.58
N TYR A 139 5.58 -23.00 -4.54
CA TYR A 139 5.15 -23.46 -3.23
C TYR A 139 3.69 -23.93 -3.19
N VAL A 140 2.80 -23.27 -3.94
CA VAL A 140 1.41 -23.70 -4.13
C VAL A 140 1.34 -25.04 -4.87
N GLY A 141 2.17 -25.23 -5.90
CA GLY A 141 2.28 -26.50 -6.63
C GLY A 141 2.77 -27.65 -5.75
N GLU A 142 3.81 -27.43 -4.94
CA GLU A 142 4.33 -28.44 -4.00
C GLU A 142 3.34 -28.77 -2.86
N LEU A 143 2.60 -27.76 -2.38
CA LEU A 143 1.57 -27.92 -1.34
C LEU A 143 0.35 -28.69 -1.87
N ASN A 144 -0.17 -28.29 -3.03
CA ASN A 144 -1.29 -28.97 -3.69
C ASN A 144 -0.96 -30.41 -4.09
N ALA A 145 0.31 -30.69 -4.40
CA ALA A 145 0.79 -32.04 -4.69
C ALA A 145 1.11 -32.88 -3.42
N GLY A 146 0.96 -32.32 -2.22
CA GLY A 146 1.26 -32.99 -0.95
C GLY A 146 2.74 -33.34 -0.75
N ARG A 147 3.65 -32.80 -1.58
CA ARG A 147 5.11 -33.02 -1.47
C ARG A 147 5.75 -32.15 -0.40
N LYS A 148 5.20 -30.96 -0.19
CA LYS A 148 5.51 -30.09 0.94
C LYS A 148 4.27 -29.87 1.79
N THR A 149 4.47 -29.82 3.09
CA THR A 149 3.47 -29.28 4.02
C THR A 149 3.67 -27.77 4.16
N LEU A 150 2.62 -27.04 4.56
CA LEU A 150 2.74 -25.60 4.83
C LEU A 150 3.87 -25.34 5.84
N GLN A 151 4.04 -26.24 6.82
CA GLN A 151 5.11 -26.21 7.80
C GLN A 151 6.50 -26.20 7.17
N SER A 152 6.76 -27.11 6.23
CA SER A 152 8.04 -27.16 5.52
C SER A 152 8.29 -25.91 4.67
N ILE A 153 7.23 -25.32 4.09
CA ILE A 153 7.30 -24.07 3.32
C ILE A 153 7.65 -22.91 4.24
N THR A 154 7.03 -22.79 5.42
CA THR A 154 7.37 -21.74 6.40
C THR A 154 8.84 -21.78 6.79
N LEU A 155 9.43 -22.96 7.00
CA LEU A 155 10.84 -23.11 7.31
C LEU A 155 11.76 -22.76 6.12
N ASP A 156 11.41 -23.18 4.91
CA ASP A 156 12.18 -22.87 3.71
C ASP A 156 12.18 -21.35 3.42
N VAL A 157 11.04 -20.67 3.60
CA VAL A 157 10.93 -19.21 3.46
C VAL A 157 11.71 -18.49 4.57
N LEU A 158 11.51 -18.86 5.84
CA LEU A 158 12.19 -18.25 6.99
C LEU A 158 13.72 -18.35 6.90
N PHE A 159 14.25 -19.53 6.58
CA PHE A 159 15.70 -19.74 6.48
C PHE A 159 16.28 -19.40 5.09
N GLY A 160 15.43 -19.12 4.10
CA GLY A 160 15.81 -18.55 2.80
C GLY A 160 15.88 -17.03 2.76
N ALA A 161 15.44 -16.35 3.84
CA ALA A 161 15.45 -14.89 3.95
C ALA A 161 16.86 -14.31 3.73
N SER A 162 16.96 -13.28 2.89
CA SER A 162 18.22 -12.59 2.57
C SER A 162 17.98 -11.11 2.28
N GLY A 163 19.03 -10.28 2.23
CA GLY A 163 18.88 -8.84 1.99
C GLY A 163 17.95 -8.15 2.99
N SER A 164 17.01 -7.35 2.50
CA SER A 164 15.98 -6.68 3.31
C SER A 164 15.12 -7.66 4.11
N ASP A 165 14.72 -8.80 3.52
CA ASP A 165 13.89 -9.81 4.19
C ASP A 165 14.55 -10.36 5.46
N ALA A 166 15.88 -10.59 5.42
CA ALA A 166 16.64 -11.01 6.59
C ALA A 166 16.69 -9.92 7.67
N THR A 167 16.83 -8.65 7.27
CA THR A 167 16.79 -7.51 8.19
C THR A 167 15.41 -7.34 8.83
N ILE A 168 14.32 -7.50 8.07
CA ILE A 168 12.94 -7.46 8.58
C ILE A 168 12.71 -8.58 9.61
N VAL A 169 13.14 -9.82 9.31
CA VAL A 169 13.06 -10.94 10.27
C VAL A 169 13.88 -10.66 11.53
N ALA A 170 15.09 -10.10 11.41
CA ALA A 170 15.92 -9.75 12.55
C ALA A 170 15.29 -8.63 13.42
N ASN A 171 14.76 -7.58 12.79
CA ASN A 171 14.06 -6.49 13.46
C ASN A 171 12.78 -7.00 14.17
N ARG A 172 11.94 -7.78 13.48
CA ARG A 172 10.73 -8.39 14.05
C ARG A 172 11.08 -9.32 15.22
N LEU A 173 12.17 -10.08 15.13
CA LEU A 173 12.67 -10.91 16.22
C LEU A 173 13.08 -10.07 17.45
N ALA A 174 13.84 -8.98 17.26
CA ALA A 174 14.24 -8.10 18.36
C ALA A 174 13.04 -7.45 19.07
N VAL A 175 12.06 -6.97 18.29
CA VAL A 175 10.80 -6.40 18.80
C VAL A 175 9.99 -7.44 19.57
N ALA A 176 9.82 -8.65 19.01
CA ALA A 176 9.08 -9.73 19.67
C ALA A 176 9.74 -10.21 20.97
N LYS A 177 11.07 -10.34 21.01
CA LYS A 177 11.84 -10.70 22.21
C LYS A 177 11.70 -9.64 23.32
N THR A 178 11.68 -8.35 22.94
CA THR A 178 11.42 -7.25 23.89
C THR A 178 10.05 -7.40 24.55
N PHE A 179 9.01 -7.69 23.77
CA PHE A 179 7.66 -7.93 24.31
C PHE A 179 7.61 -9.14 25.28
N THR A 180 8.07 -10.32 24.86
CA THR A 180 7.92 -11.56 25.64
C THR A 180 8.73 -11.55 26.95
N SER A 181 9.78 -10.75 27.04
CA SER A 181 10.60 -10.60 28.25
C SER A 181 10.24 -9.41 29.14
N GLY A 182 9.51 -8.42 28.60
CA GLY A 182 9.26 -7.12 29.24
C GLY A 182 8.41 -7.15 30.52
N SER A 183 7.86 -8.29 30.92
CA SER A 183 7.09 -8.42 32.17
C SER A 183 7.22 -9.81 32.80
N GLY A 184 7.74 -9.86 34.02
CA GLY A 184 7.78 -11.09 34.81
C GLY A 184 6.37 -11.61 35.11
N SER A 185 6.08 -12.84 34.66
CA SER A 185 4.88 -13.63 34.98
C SER A 185 3.49 -13.05 34.63
N GLN A 186 3.38 -11.87 34.01
CA GLN A 186 2.09 -11.21 33.73
C GLN A 186 1.63 -11.25 32.25
N SER A 187 2.41 -11.84 31.34
CA SER A 187 1.98 -12.07 29.94
C SER A 187 1.04 -13.29 29.76
N ASN A 188 0.68 -13.98 30.84
CA ASN A 188 -0.28 -15.08 30.79
C ASN A 188 -1.69 -14.54 30.47
N TYR A 189 -2.32 -15.08 29.42
CA TYR A 189 -3.63 -14.68 28.86
C TYR A 189 -3.63 -13.38 28.04
N LEU A 190 -2.92 -13.41 26.90
CA LEU A 190 -3.31 -12.61 25.75
C LEU A 190 -4.67 -13.09 25.23
N THR A 191 -5.66 -12.20 25.17
CA THR A 191 -6.89 -12.45 24.40
C THR A 191 -6.57 -12.44 22.90
N GLU A 192 -7.43 -13.01 22.06
CA GLU A 192 -7.23 -13.00 20.61
C GLU A 192 -7.06 -11.56 20.04
N ALA A 193 -7.82 -10.60 20.59
CA ALA A 193 -7.70 -9.19 20.26
C ALA A 193 -6.35 -8.58 20.71
N ASP A 194 -5.70 -9.13 21.74
CA ASP A 194 -4.32 -8.76 22.09
C ASP A 194 -3.35 -9.28 21.04
N GLY A 195 -3.47 -10.55 20.65
CA GLY A 195 -2.68 -11.13 19.58
C GLY A 195 -2.78 -10.35 18.27
N ASN A 196 -3.97 -9.86 17.92
CA ASN A 196 -4.19 -9.04 16.72
C ASN A 196 -3.53 -7.65 16.80
N ALA A 197 -3.63 -6.96 17.93
CA ALA A 197 -2.95 -5.67 18.11
C ALA A 197 -1.42 -5.82 18.07
N MET A 198 -0.89 -6.90 18.66
CA MET A 198 0.54 -7.21 18.62
C MET A 198 1.02 -7.61 17.23
N ALA A 199 0.20 -8.35 16.48
CA ALA A 199 0.49 -8.65 15.08
C ALA A 199 0.51 -7.38 14.21
N ALA A 200 -0.38 -6.43 14.47
CA ALA A 200 -0.39 -5.13 13.78
C ALA A 200 0.86 -4.29 14.10
N ILE A 201 1.30 -4.22 15.36
CA ILE A 201 2.56 -3.56 15.70
C ILE A 201 3.75 -4.28 15.05
N LEU A 202 3.79 -5.61 15.07
CA LEU A 202 4.89 -6.35 14.47
C LEU A 202 4.94 -6.22 12.93
N ALA A 203 3.77 -6.14 12.29
CA ALA A 203 3.65 -5.89 10.85
C ALA A 203 4.17 -4.49 10.46
N SER A 204 4.16 -3.50 11.37
CA SER A 204 4.72 -2.17 11.10
C SER A 204 6.23 -2.20 10.85
N VAL A 205 6.93 -3.21 11.38
CA VAL A 205 8.40 -3.34 11.32
C VAL A 205 8.87 -3.68 9.92
N GLN A 206 9.77 -2.85 9.39
CA GLN A 206 10.44 -2.96 8.09
C GLN A 206 11.95 -3.23 8.27
N ASP A 207 12.74 -3.04 7.22
CA ASP A 207 14.19 -3.23 7.17
C ASP A 207 14.99 -2.06 7.78
N ASP A 208 14.31 -1.06 8.35
CA ASP A 208 14.91 0.12 8.96
C ASP A 208 14.77 0.15 10.50
N SER A 209 15.66 0.88 11.18
CA SER A 209 15.63 1.00 12.64
C SER A 209 14.48 1.86 13.18
N THR A 210 13.91 2.77 12.39
CA THR A 210 12.86 3.70 12.83
C THR A 210 11.55 2.95 13.05
N SER A 211 11.13 2.14 12.07
CA SER A 211 9.92 1.31 12.21
C SER A 211 10.04 0.33 13.38
N ALA A 212 11.20 -0.29 13.57
CA ALA A 212 11.45 -1.21 14.67
C ALA A 212 11.48 -0.52 16.05
N ASN A 213 12.11 0.66 16.17
CA ASN A 213 12.09 1.47 17.38
C ASN A 213 10.66 1.92 17.74
N ALA A 214 9.87 2.35 16.74
CA ALA A 214 8.48 2.75 16.91
C ALA A 214 7.58 1.58 17.33
N ALA A 215 7.83 0.38 16.81
CA ALA A 215 7.14 -0.84 17.24
C ALA A 215 7.47 -1.18 18.70
N CYS A 216 8.74 -1.13 19.11
CA CYS A 216 9.14 -1.31 20.52
C CYS A 216 8.48 -0.29 21.46
N ALA A 217 8.42 1.00 21.09
CA ALA A 217 7.71 2.01 21.87
C ALA A 217 6.19 1.74 21.95
N SER A 218 5.60 1.21 20.88
CA SER A 218 4.17 0.82 20.85
C SER A 218 3.89 -0.42 21.72
N PHE A 219 4.83 -1.36 21.80
CA PHE A 219 4.75 -2.48 22.74
C PHE A 219 4.94 -2.05 24.20
N ASP A 220 5.87 -1.15 24.50
CA ASP A 220 5.99 -0.53 25.84
C ASP A 220 4.68 0.18 26.22
N ALA A 221 4.02 0.86 25.26
CA ALA A 221 2.68 1.44 25.44
C ALA A 221 1.57 0.40 25.69
N MET A 222 1.57 -0.74 24.98
CA MET A 222 0.63 -1.85 25.23
C MET A 222 0.81 -2.47 26.62
N LEU A 223 2.07 -2.72 27.01
CA LEU A 223 2.40 -3.24 28.34
C LEU A 223 1.93 -2.25 29.40
N ASP A 224 2.22 -0.96 29.23
CA ASP A 224 1.77 0.08 30.16
C ASP A 224 0.24 0.15 30.32
N ALA A 225 -0.55 -0.11 29.28
CA ALA A 225 -2.00 -0.14 29.41
C ALA A 225 -2.55 -1.30 30.29
N ARG A 226 -1.70 -2.27 30.66
CA ARG A 226 -2.10 -3.59 31.19
C ARG A 226 -1.33 -4.02 32.43
N SER A 227 -0.04 -3.71 32.51
CA SER A 227 0.84 -4.12 33.60
C SER A 227 0.68 -3.18 34.79
N GLY A 228 0.36 -3.76 35.95
CA GLY A 228 0.28 -3.02 37.19
C GLY A 228 1.60 -2.33 37.56
N GLY A 229 1.53 -1.02 37.71
CA GLY A 229 2.56 -0.17 38.33
C GLY A 229 1.91 1.01 39.06
N LEU A 230 0.64 0.82 39.45
CA LEU A 230 -0.20 1.88 39.99
C LEU A 230 0.17 2.11 41.46
N VAL A 231 0.62 3.32 41.80
CA VAL A 231 0.89 3.71 43.19
C VAL A 231 -0.40 3.89 43.99
N LYS A 232 -1.53 4.11 43.29
CA LYS A 232 -2.86 4.24 43.88
C LYS A 232 -3.96 3.93 42.86
N THR A 233 -5.14 3.56 43.36
CA THR A 233 -6.34 3.35 42.55
C THR A 233 -7.54 4.01 43.22
N PHE A 234 -8.43 4.58 42.42
CA PHE A 234 -9.65 5.26 42.83
C PHE A 234 -10.84 4.63 42.10
N THR A 235 -11.93 4.33 42.81
CA THR A 235 -13.14 3.78 42.20
C THR A 235 -14.23 4.83 42.21
N VAL A 236 -14.82 5.10 41.04
CA VAL A 236 -15.92 6.05 40.90
C VAL A 236 -17.21 5.40 41.40
N THR A 237 -17.94 6.09 42.27
CA THR A 237 -19.17 5.59 42.91
C THR A 237 -20.45 6.28 42.44
N LYS A 238 -20.36 7.42 41.72
CA LYS A 238 -21.50 8.14 41.13
C LYS A 238 -21.29 8.49 39.65
N PHE A 239 -22.40 8.61 38.93
CA PHE A 239 -22.45 8.96 37.51
C PHE A 239 -22.49 10.47 37.23
N THR A 240 -22.80 11.28 38.24
CA THR A 240 -22.98 12.72 38.11
C THR A 240 -21.65 13.48 38.25
N ASP A 241 -21.43 14.42 37.34
CA ASP A 241 -20.30 15.34 37.43
C ASP A 241 -20.47 16.26 38.63
N SER A 242 -19.56 16.13 39.59
CA SER A 242 -19.57 16.87 40.85
C SER A 242 -18.15 16.94 41.41
N ASN A 243 -17.88 17.98 42.21
CA ASN A 243 -16.54 18.25 42.73
C ASN A 243 -16.62 18.80 44.17
N ASN A 244 -16.65 17.90 45.14
CA ASN A 244 -16.47 18.20 46.57
C ASN A 244 -14.98 18.28 46.98
N GLY A 245 -14.04 18.05 46.03
CA GLY A 245 -12.60 18.06 46.25
C GLY A 245 -11.98 16.76 46.77
N THR A 246 -12.77 15.71 47.01
CA THR A 246 -12.30 14.44 47.60
C THR A 246 -12.95 13.20 46.95
N CYS A 247 -12.12 12.26 46.48
CA CYS A 247 -12.63 10.95 46.06
C CYS A 247 -12.78 10.03 47.29
N GLY A 248 -13.97 10.04 47.89
CA GLY A 248 -14.35 9.21 49.04
C GLY A 248 -15.44 8.19 48.70
N SER A 249 -16.41 7.98 49.61
CA SER A 249 -17.61 7.17 49.35
C SER A 249 -18.53 7.77 48.28
N ASP A 250 -18.47 9.09 48.13
CA ASP A 250 -19.17 9.87 47.11
C ASP A 250 -18.13 10.43 46.12
N CYS A 251 -17.64 9.60 45.20
CA CYS A 251 -16.57 9.94 44.26
C CYS A 251 -17.08 9.93 42.80
N SER A 252 -16.96 11.07 42.13
CA SER A 252 -17.23 11.28 40.70
C SER A 252 -15.99 10.94 39.87
N LEU A 253 -16.18 10.83 38.55
CA LEU A 253 -15.06 10.72 37.61
C LEU A 253 -14.09 11.92 37.74
N ARG A 254 -14.60 13.14 37.97
CA ARG A 254 -13.79 14.34 38.14
C ARG A 254 -12.95 14.30 39.42
N GLU A 255 -13.56 13.92 40.53
CA GLU A 255 -12.90 13.75 41.82
C GLU A 255 -11.83 12.65 41.75
N ALA A 256 -12.10 11.54 41.06
CA ALA A 256 -11.14 10.45 40.85
C ALA A 256 -9.95 10.86 39.97
N VAL A 257 -10.18 11.57 38.86
CA VAL A 257 -9.09 12.06 37.98
C VAL A 257 -8.23 13.10 38.71
N ALA A 258 -8.83 14.03 39.45
CA ALA A 258 -8.08 14.99 40.27
C ALA A 258 -7.23 14.30 41.34
N ALA A 259 -7.76 13.28 42.02
CA ALA A 259 -7.02 12.51 43.01
C ALA A 259 -5.93 11.63 42.38
N ALA A 260 -6.13 11.13 41.15
CA ALA A 260 -5.13 10.40 40.37
C ALA A 260 -3.96 11.29 39.92
N ASN A 261 -4.24 12.52 39.47
CA ASN A 261 -3.20 13.52 39.16
C ASN A 261 -2.27 13.77 40.37
N ALA A 262 -2.83 13.83 41.58
CA ALA A 262 -2.09 14.10 42.82
C ALA A 262 -1.34 12.88 43.43
N ALA A 263 -1.35 11.72 42.77
CA ALA A 263 -0.88 10.47 43.37
C ALA A 263 0.65 10.30 43.44
N GLY A 264 1.45 11.18 42.83
CA GLY A 264 2.92 11.11 42.84
C GLY A 264 3.51 9.98 41.99
N GLY A 265 2.72 9.38 41.10
CA GLY A 265 3.08 8.27 40.24
C GLY A 265 1.90 7.87 39.37
N ARG A 266 1.98 6.69 38.72
CA ARG A 266 0.88 6.17 37.91
C ARG A 266 -0.32 5.82 38.78
N ALA A 267 -1.51 6.31 38.46
CA ALA A 267 -2.71 6.07 39.25
C ALA A 267 -3.91 5.65 38.41
N GLY A 268 -4.66 4.67 38.91
CA GLY A 268 -5.83 4.11 38.21
C GLY A 268 -7.15 4.76 38.65
N VAL A 269 -8.07 4.90 37.71
CA VAL A 269 -9.47 5.27 37.92
C VAL A 269 -10.35 4.15 37.37
N ILE A 270 -11.06 3.45 38.26
CA ILE A 270 -11.96 2.35 37.92
C ILE A 270 -13.38 2.89 37.73
N LEU A 271 -13.98 2.54 36.59
CA LEU A 271 -15.37 2.85 36.25
C LEU A 271 -16.23 1.57 36.25
N PRO A 272 -17.16 1.42 37.21
CA PRO A 272 -18.31 0.53 37.07
C PRO A 272 -19.10 0.75 35.77
N ALA A 273 -19.99 -0.20 35.42
CA ALA A 273 -20.88 -0.02 34.27
C ALA A 273 -21.88 1.12 34.50
N GLY A 274 -22.07 1.96 33.48
CA GLY A 274 -22.99 3.09 33.46
C GLY A 274 -22.48 4.25 32.59
N THR A 275 -23.22 5.36 32.64
CA THR A 275 -22.94 6.58 31.85
C THR A 275 -22.53 7.72 32.76
N TYR A 276 -21.28 8.13 32.68
CA TYR A 276 -20.68 9.23 33.42
C TYR A 276 -20.81 10.53 32.62
N THR A 277 -21.63 11.46 33.07
CA THR A 277 -21.74 12.78 32.43
C THR A 277 -20.51 13.63 32.78
N VAL A 278 -20.03 14.42 31.83
CA VAL A 278 -19.01 15.47 32.04
C VAL A 278 -19.62 16.80 31.60
N ASN A 279 -20.07 17.61 32.57
CA ASN A 279 -20.78 18.88 32.32
C ASN A 279 -20.21 20.11 33.04
N GLN A 280 -19.20 19.94 33.90
CA GLN A 280 -18.48 21.03 34.58
C GLN A 280 -17.14 21.38 33.90
N GLY A 281 -17.11 21.41 32.56
CA GLY A 281 -15.89 21.58 31.77
C GLY A 281 -15.05 20.30 31.62
N GLN A 282 -13.88 20.40 31.00
CA GLN A 282 -13.01 19.23 30.74
C GLN A 282 -12.43 18.59 32.01
N LEU A 283 -12.09 17.31 31.93
CA LEU A 283 -11.26 16.60 32.89
C LEU A 283 -9.78 16.88 32.56
N LEU A 284 -9.15 17.75 33.33
CA LEU A 284 -7.73 18.08 33.15
C LEU A 284 -6.85 16.94 33.68
N VAL A 285 -5.94 16.44 32.84
CA VAL A 285 -4.96 15.42 33.20
C VAL A 285 -3.58 16.09 33.23
N THR A 286 -2.99 16.13 34.42
CA THR A 286 -1.66 16.72 34.69
C THR A 286 -0.66 15.70 35.22
N GLY A 287 -1.14 14.56 35.72
CA GLY A 287 -0.30 13.46 36.21
C GLY A 287 -0.25 12.29 35.25
N GLN A 288 -0.14 11.08 35.82
CA GLN A 288 0.01 9.82 35.11
C GLN A 288 -1.23 8.95 35.37
N VAL A 289 -2.30 9.14 34.59
CA VAL A 289 -3.65 8.63 34.89
C VAL A 289 -4.06 7.48 33.96
N HIS A 290 -4.66 6.43 34.51
CA HIS A 290 -5.22 5.29 33.77
C HIS A 290 -6.71 5.09 34.10
N VAL A 291 -7.60 5.60 33.24
CA VAL A 291 -9.05 5.41 33.38
C VAL A 291 -9.46 4.14 32.65
N HIS A 292 -10.19 3.25 33.33
CA HIS A 292 -10.58 1.97 32.76
C HIS A 292 -11.92 1.45 33.29
N GLY A 293 -12.64 0.73 32.42
CA GLY A 293 -13.81 -0.04 32.83
C GLY A 293 -13.43 -1.16 33.82
N ALA A 294 -14.31 -1.41 34.78
CA ALA A 294 -14.14 -2.46 35.80
C ALA A 294 -14.07 -3.87 35.19
N THR A 295 -13.57 -4.85 35.95
CA THR A 295 -13.47 -6.25 35.51
C THR A 295 -14.84 -6.78 35.06
N GLY A 296 -14.90 -7.34 33.85
CA GLY A 296 -16.14 -7.84 33.23
C GLY A 296 -16.92 -6.81 32.40
N THR A 297 -16.56 -5.53 32.45
CA THR A 297 -17.17 -4.48 31.60
C THR A 297 -16.63 -4.48 30.18
N THR A 298 -17.42 -3.94 29.25
CA THR A 298 -17.05 -3.65 27.86
C THR A 298 -17.20 -2.16 27.56
N ALA A 299 -16.62 -1.68 26.44
CA ALA A 299 -16.75 -0.29 26.01
C ALA A 299 -18.20 0.17 25.83
N ALA A 300 -19.12 -0.74 25.48
CA ALA A 300 -20.55 -0.44 25.36
C ALA A 300 -21.26 -0.23 26.72
N SER A 301 -20.68 -0.73 27.82
CA SER A 301 -21.25 -0.67 29.17
C SER A 301 -20.67 0.43 30.05
N VAL A 302 -19.54 1.04 29.66
CA VAL A 302 -18.88 2.13 30.39
C VAL A 302 -18.75 3.31 29.45
N ILE A 303 -19.58 4.33 29.66
CA ILE A 303 -19.72 5.48 28.76
C ILE A 303 -19.34 6.75 29.51
N ILE A 304 -18.49 7.58 28.93
CA ILE A 304 -18.21 8.94 29.37
C ILE A 304 -18.82 9.88 28.33
N ASP A 305 -19.73 10.75 28.75
CA ASP A 305 -20.64 11.49 27.86
C ASP A 305 -20.50 13.00 28.10
N GLY A 306 -20.09 13.75 27.08
CA GLY A 306 -19.90 15.20 27.12
C GLY A 306 -21.18 16.01 26.93
N GLY A 307 -22.32 15.35 26.63
CA GLY A 307 -23.63 15.97 26.48
C GLY A 307 -23.73 17.02 25.37
N GLU A 308 -22.87 16.96 24.36
CA GLU A 308 -22.71 17.93 23.26
C GLU A 308 -22.25 19.35 23.69
N GLN A 309 -21.79 19.51 24.94
CA GLN A 309 -21.43 20.83 25.49
C GLN A 309 -19.95 20.99 25.88
N ASN A 310 -19.20 19.90 26.09
CA ASN A 310 -17.87 19.96 26.68
C ASN A 310 -16.86 19.05 25.98
N ARG A 311 -15.58 19.47 25.97
CA ARG A 311 -14.45 18.54 25.82
C ARG A 311 -14.42 17.62 27.04
N LEU A 312 -14.17 16.33 26.86
CA LEU A 312 -14.15 15.39 27.98
C LEU A 312 -12.78 15.34 28.68
N PHE A 313 -11.67 15.26 27.94
CA PHE A 313 -10.32 15.19 28.50
C PHE A 313 -9.36 16.22 27.88
N GLY A 314 -8.48 16.80 28.71
CA GLY A 314 -7.40 17.68 28.26
C GLY A 314 -6.06 17.30 28.92
N LEU A 315 -5.07 16.94 28.11
CA LEU A 315 -3.67 16.80 28.52
C LEU A 315 -2.93 18.05 28.05
N GLU A 316 -2.80 19.05 28.91
CA GLU A 316 -2.20 20.34 28.55
C GLU A 316 -0.71 20.44 28.91
N ASP A 317 -0.22 19.57 29.79
CA ASP A 317 1.21 19.38 30.09
C ASP A 317 1.82 18.31 29.16
N PRO A 318 2.93 18.58 28.46
CA PRO A 318 3.64 17.58 27.66
C PRO A 318 4.11 16.34 28.43
N ASN A 319 4.25 16.43 29.76
CA ASN A 319 4.62 15.33 30.64
C ASN A 319 3.41 14.54 31.15
N ALA A 320 2.18 15.03 30.94
CA ALA A 320 0.97 14.32 31.34
C ALA A 320 0.79 13.04 30.52
N ARG A 321 0.22 12.03 31.17
CA ARG A 321 -0.09 10.73 30.56
C ARG A 321 -1.52 10.33 30.86
N LEU A 322 -2.26 9.97 29.82
CA LEU A 322 -3.58 9.38 29.92
C LEU A 322 -3.59 8.04 29.20
N VAL A 323 -3.98 7.00 29.94
CA VAL A 323 -4.40 5.73 29.37
C VAL A 323 -5.91 5.62 29.53
N LEU A 324 -6.63 5.39 28.44
CA LEU A 324 -8.05 5.02 28.45
C LEU A 324 -8.18 3.57 27.98
N SER A 325 -9.03 2.78 28.64
CA SER A 325 -9.27 1.39 28.18
C SER A 325 -10.66 0.84 28.48
N LYS A 326 -11.19 0.04 27.55
CA LYS A 326 -12.48 -0.66 27.65
C LYS A 326 -13.68 0.24 27.97
N LEU A 327 -13.73 1.43 27.37
CA LEU A 327 -14.77 2.45 27.60
C LEU A 327 -15.13 3.20 26.32
N THR A 328 -16.29 3.86 26.30
CA THR A 328 -16.70 4.80 25.25
C THR A 328 -16.53 6.24 25.75
N VAL A 329 -16.02 7.14 24.90
CA VAL A 329 -16.02 8.59 25.10
C VAL A 329 -16.80 9.23 23.96
N ARG A 330 -17.90 9.93 24.27
CA ARG A 330 -18.84 10.39 23.24
C ARG A 330 -19.45 11.75 23.51
N ASN A 331 -20.05 12.31 22.47
CA ASN A 331 -20.79 13.57 22.48
C ASN A 331 -19.98 14.73 23.07
N GLY A 332 -18.67 14.73 22.86
CA GLY A 332 -17.79 15.83 23.21
C GLY A 332 -17.93 16.98 22.21
N ASN A 333 -17.80 18.21 22.68
CA ASN A 333 -17.87 19.41 21.84
C ASN A 333 -16.83 20.45 22.29
N SER A 334 -15.99 20.94 21.37
CA SER A 334 -14.91 21.89 21.64
C SER A 334 -14.37 22.55 20.37
N ASP A 335 -13.53 23.58 20.48
CA ASP A 335 -12.80 24.07 19.29
C ASP A 335 -11.73 23.07 18.83
N TYR A 336 -11.07 22.40 19.78
CA TYR A 336 -9.90 21.54 19.54
C TYR A 336 -10.07 20.23 20.29
N GLY A 337 -10.12 19.10 19.57
CA GLY A 337 -10.30 17.77 20.15
C GLY A 337 -11.66 17.63 20.85
N GLY A 338 -12.70 17.20 20.12
CA GLY A 338 -14.06 17.18 20.67
C GLY A 338 -14.19 16.31 21.91
N ALA A 339 -13.56 15.13 21.90
CA ALA A 339 -13.40 14.30 23.09
C ALA A 339 -12.12 14.63 23.86
N ILE A 340 -10.97 14.69 23.17
CA ILE A 340 -9.65 14.70 23.78
C ILE A 340 -8.71 15.69 23.09
N LEU A 341 -8.10 16.60 23.88
CA LEU A 341 -6.92 17.36 23.49
C LEU A 341 -5.68 16.70 24.10
N ASN A 342 -4.68 16.35 23.28
CA ASN A 342 -3.43 15.75 23.75
C ASN A 342 -2.18 16.55 23.37
N LYS A 343 -1.51 17.12 24.38
CA LYS A 343 -0.13 17.64 24.27
C LYS A 343 0.92 16.70 24.87
N GLY A 344 0.50 15.72 25.67
CA GLY A 344 1.36 14.75 26.36
C GLY A 344 1.32 13.37 25.69
N THR A 345 1.23 12.31 26.50
CA THR A 345 1.16 10.93 25.99
C THR A 345 -0.23 10.31 26.20
N LEU A 346 -0.91 10.00 25.10
CA LEU A 346 -2.25 9.40 25.08
C LEU A 346 -2.20 7.96 24.57
N ILE A 347 -2.73 7.01 25.33
CA ILE A 347 -2.92 5.61 24.92
C ILE A 347 -4.39 5.24 25.03
N LEU A 348 -4.91 4.60 23.98
CA LEU A 348 -6.29 4.14 23.88
C LEU A 348 -6.30 2.63 23.57
N ASP A 349 -6.65 1.78 24.54
CA ASP A 349 -6.77 0.31 24.35
C ASP A 349 -8.25 -0.12 24.38
N ARG A 350 -8.80 -0.48 23.21
CA ARG A 350 -10.22 -0.85 23.03
C ARG A 350 -11.17 0.23 23.54
N VAL A 351 -10.95 1.45 23.06
CA VAL A 351 -11.78 2.62 23.33
C VAL A 351 -12.68 2.86 22.12
N THR A 352 -13.90 3.32 22.36
CA THR A 352 -14.77 3.88 21.32
C THR A 352 -14.82 5.39 21.48
N LEU A 353 -14.52 6.13 20.41
CA LEU A 353 -14.70 7.58 20.32
C LEU A 353 -15.81 7.85 19.30
N SER A 354 -16.99 8.32 19.75
CA SER A 354 -18.15 8.44 18.87
C SER A 354 -18.95 9.72 19.03
N GLY A 355 -19.45 10.29 17.93
CA GLY A 355 -20.35 11.45 17.97
C GLY A 355 -19.72 12.72 18.52
N ASN A 356 -18.39 12.79 18.60
CA ASN A 356 -17.68 13.97 19.09
C ASN A 356 -17.53 14.99 17.96
N THR A 357 -17.62 16.26 18.30
CA THR A 357 -17.55 17.37 17.36
C THR A 357 -16.47 18.36 17.79
N ALA A 358 -15.71 18.88 16.83
CA ALA A 358 -14.85 20.03 17.06
C ALA A 358 -14.69 20.93 15.84
N LEU A 359 -14.01 22.08 15.99
CA LEU A 359 -13.49 22.80 14.83
C LEU A 359 -12.28 22.08 14.21
N ASN A 360 -11.50 21.37 15.01
CA ASN A 360 -10.28 20.69 14.58
C ASN A 360 -10.07 19.42 15.43
N GLY A 361 -9.96 18.26 14.78
CA GLY A 361 -9.87 16.97 15.47
C GLY A 361 -11.21 16.59 16.12
N GLY A 362 -12.18 16.13 15.33
CA GLY A 362 -13.57 15.95 15.79
C GLY A 362 -13.69 15.06 17.03
N ALA A 363 -12.88 13.99 17.14
CA ALA A 363 -12.65 13.30 18.42
C ALA A 363 -11.36 13.74 19.11
N ILE A 364 -10.22 13.70 18.41
CA ILE A 364 -8.89 13.95 18.98
C ILE A 364 -8.17 15.07 18.24
N LEU A 365 -7.62 16.04 18.97
CA LEU A 365 -6.47 16.81 18.50
C LEU A 365 -5.21 16.36 19.24
N ASN A 366 -4.16 16.02 18.50
CA ASN A 366 -2.87 15.58 19.00
C ASN A 366 -1.74 16.53 18.57
N THR A 367 -0.99 17.03 19.55
CA THR A 367 0.33 17.66 19.37
C THR A 367 1.46 16.88 20.06
N GLY A 368 1.11 15.89 20.90
CA GLY A 368 2.02 15.02 21.63
C GLY A 368 2.19 13.64 20.97
N SER A 369 2.15 12.58 21.77
CA SER A 369 2.19 11.20 21.28
C SER A 369 0.85 10.49 21.48
N LEU A 370 0.33 9.84 20.44
CA LEU A 370 -0.89 9.03 20.45
C LEU A 370 -0.59 7.58 20.06
N THR A 371 -1.10 6.61 20.83
CA THR A 371 -1.15 5.19 20.46
C THR A 371 -2.57 4.65 20.61
N GLY A 372 -3.21 4.28 19.49
CA GLY A 372 -4.51 3.64 19.43
C GLY A 372 -4.40 2.15 19.11
N LEU A 373 -4.99 1.32 19.97
CA LEU A 373 -4.93 -0.15 19.93
C LEU A 373 -6.35 -0.69 19.91
N ALA A 374 -6.76 -1.33 18.80
CA ALA A 374 -8.16 -1.72 18.59
C ALA A 374 -9.15 -0.56 18.86
N LEU A 375 -8.76 0.66 18.46
CA LEU A 375 -9.52 1.88 18.63
C LEU A 375 -10.68 1.92 17.64
N SER A 376 -11.87 2.32 18.08
CA SER A 376 -13.02 2.59 17.20
C SER A 376 -13.32 4.09 17.20
N VAL A 377 -13.15 4.78 16.08
CA VAL A 377 -13.46 6.22 15.92
C VAL A 377 -14.60 6.36 14.92
N SER A 378 -15.82 6.64 15.40
CA SER A 378 -17.03 6.55 14.56
C SER A 378 -17.97 7.75 14.64
N GLY A 379 -18.32 8.36 13.50
CA GLY A 379 -19.33 9.42 13.46
C GLY A 379 -18.88 10.74 14.12
N ASN A 380 -17.57 11.02 14.14
CA ASN A 380 -17.02 12.25 14.69
C ASN A 380 -16.87 13.31 13.59
N GLN A 381 -16.98 14.59 13.96
CA GLN A 381 -17.13 15.69 13.00
C GLN A 381 -16.15 16.83 13.27
N ALA A 382 -15.30 17.14 12.30
CA ALA A 382 -14.52 18.38 12.26
C ALA A 382 -15.32 19.42 11.46
N ASN A 383 -16.17 20.14 12.18
CA ASN A 383 -16.91 21.28 11.66
C ASN A 383 -15.97 22.44 11.36
N SER A 384 -16.41 23.41 10.56
CA SER A 384 -15.63 24.64 10.39
C SER A 384 -16.50 25.87 10.24
N ILE A 385 -15.96 26.96 10.78
CA ILE A 385 -16.47 28.32 10.69
C ILE A 385 -15.64 29.19 9.73
N ASN A 386 -14.47 28.71 9.27
CA ASN A 386 -13.57 29.38 8.33
C ASN A 386 -12.60 28.40 7.65
N THR A 387 -11.84 28.86 6.66
CA THR A 387 -10.89 28.04 5.85
C THR A 387 -9.70 27.46 6.61
N ASN A 388 -9.46 27.87 7.87
CA ASN A 388 -8.31 27.45 8.67
C ASN A 388 -8.70 26.43 9.77
N THR A 389 -9.91 25.89 9.68
CA THR A 389 -10.50 24.90 10.59
C THR A 389 -11.21 23.84 9.76
N GLY A 390 -11.63 22.73 10.38
CA GLY A 390 -12.38 21.66 9.73
C GLY A 390 -11.50 20.50 9.28
N PHE A 391 -10.39 20.26 9.98
CA PHE A 391 -9.43 19.21 9.69
C PHE A 391 -9.58 18.00 10.65
N GLY A 392 -9.49 16.79 10.11
CA GLY A 392 -9.41 15.56 10.89
C GLY A 392 -10.72 15.21 11.60
N GLY A 393 -11.71 14.68 10.88
CA GLY A 393 -13.04 14.40 11.44
C GLY A 393 -13.01 13.43 12.63
N GLY A 394 -12.13 12.43 12.61
CA GLY A 394 -11.77 11.63 13.78
C GLY A 394 -10.58 12.20 14.54
N LEU A 395 -9.44 12.32 13.86
CA LEU A 395 -8.14 12.68 14.43
C LEU A 395 -7.49 13.81 13.62
N TYR A 396 -7.08 14.87 14.30
CA TYR A 396 -6.11 15.83 13.78
C TYR A 396 -4.79 15.66 14.56
N ASN A 397 -3.77 15.11 13.90
CA ASN A 397 -2.38 15.11 14.36
C ASN A 397 -1.65 16.37 13.85
N GLU A 398 -1.74 17.46 14.61
CA GLU A 398 -1.09 18.75 14.33
C GLU A 398 0.43 18.68 14.49
N ALA A 399 0.90 18.01 15.54
CA ALA A 399 2.31 17.78 15.80
C ALA A 399 2.53 16.43 16.50
N GLY A 400 3.78 15.98 16.50
CA GLY A 400 4.16 14.71 17.11
C GLY A 400 3.73 13.48 16.31
N ASN A 401 3.74 12.32 16.97
CA ASN A 401 3.59 11.00 16.35
C ASN A 401 2.29 10.32 16.77
N PHE A 402 1.60 9.71 15.82
CA PHE A 402 0.48 8.81 16.10
C PHE A 402 0.70 7.40 15.54
N GLY A 403 0.29 6.39 16.30
CA GLY A 403 0.23 4.99 15.87
C GLY A 403 -1.18 4.43 16.02
N LEU A 404 -1.74 3.86 14.96
CA LEU A 404 -3.05 3.19 14.96
C LEU A 404 -2.88 1.74 14.53
N PHE A 405 -3.23 0.81 15.42
CA PHE A 405 -3.00 -0.61 15.25
C PHE A 405 -4.31 -1.39 15.41
N ALA A 406 -4.63 -2.25 14.43
CA ALA A 406 -5.85 -3.08 14.42
C ALA A 406 -7.15 -2.27 14.65
N SER A 407 -7.19 -1.02 14.19
CA SER A 407 -8.21 -0.03 14.55
C SER A 407 -9.26 0.17 13.44
N GLN A 408 -10.35 0.88 13.74
CA GLN A 408 -11.41 1.21 12.79
C GLN A 408 -11.78 2.69 12.90
N LEU A 409 -11.84 3.38 11.77
CA LEU A 409 -12.29 4.76 11.66
C LEU A 409 -13.42 4.83 10.63
N THR A 410 -14.64 5.04 11.09
CA THR A 410 -15.87 4.82 10.33
C THR A 410 -16.75 6.06 10.28
N SER A 411 -17.14 6.51 9.08
CA SER A 411 -18.11 7.60 8.91
C SER A 411 -17.78 8.88 9.70
N ASN A 412 -16.50 9.22 9.81
CA ASN A 412 -16.08 10.51 10.33
C ASN A 412 -16.07 11.54 9.20
N THR A 413 -16.38 12.79 9.53
CA THR A 413 -16.55 13.85 8.53
C THR A 413 -15.68 15.06 8.86
N ALA A 414 -14.94 15.55 7.89
CA ALA A 414 -14.20 16.81 7.96
C ALA A 414 -14.75 17.78 6.92
N ARG A 415 -15.00 19.04 7.32
CA ARG A 415 -15.48 20.06 6.37
C ARG A 415 -14.42 20.43 5.32
N PHE A 416 -13.14 20.41 5.70
CA PHE A 416 -12.02 20.51 4.79
C PHE A 416 -11.31 19.17 4.73
N ASN A 417 -10.06 19.06 5.16
CA ASN A 417 -9.23 17.91 4.82
C ASN A 417 -9.22 16.79 5.88
N GLY A 418 -9.01 15.55 5.42
CA GLY A 418 -8.80 14.38 6.28
C GLY A 418 -10.08 13.94 6.98
N GLY A 419 -11.01 13.33 6.26
CA GLY A 419 -12.33 12.96 6.78
C GLY A 419 -12.26 12.09 8.03
N ALA A 420 -11.35 11.12 8.08
CA ALA A 420 -10.97 10.44 9.33
C ALA A 420 -9.74 11.08 9.99
N ILE A 421 -8.64 11.24 9.24
CA ILE A 421 -7.33 11.63 9.77
C ILE A 421 -6.77 12.81 8.98
N TYR A 422 -6.38 13.87 9.69
CA TYR A 422 -5.45 14.89 9.18
C TYR A 422 -4.11 14.76 9.90
N ALA A 423 -3.02 14.60 9.15
CA ALA A 423 -1.70 14.32 9.69
C ALA A 423 -0.64 15.31 9.20
N ALA A 424 -0.42 16.38 9.97
CA ALA A 424 0.73 17.27 9.79
C ALA A 424 2.01 16.69 10.40
N GLY A 425 1.91 16.09 11.59
CA GLY A 425 2.98 15.28 12.18
C GLY A 425 3.08 13.87 11.56
N SER A 426 4.09 13.10 11.97
CA SER A 426 4.35 11.75 11.41
C SER A 426 3.41 10.69 11.98
N GLY A 427 3.23 9.58 11.24
CA GLY A 427 2.19 8.59 11.55
C GLY A 427 2.50 7.15 11.15
N THR A 428 1.77 6.22 11.76
CA THR A 428 1.77 4.80 11.40
C THR A 428 0.35 4.24 11.54
N VAL A 429 -0.15 3.62 10.47
CA VAL A 429 -1.51 3.06 10.36
C VAL A 429 -1.40 1.61 9.90
N VAL A 430 -1.70 0.66 10.79
CA VAL A 430 -1.46 -0.77 10.52
C VAL A 430 -2.66 -1.65 10.85
N ASN A 431 -2.99 -2.56 9.93
CA ASN A 431 -4.16 -3.43 9.97
C ASN A 431 -5.44 -2.67 10.34
N THR A 432 -5.55 -1.43 9.87
CA THR A 432 -6.58 -0.48 10.28
C THR A 432 -7.51 -0.21 9.11
N THR A 433 -8.81 -0.16 9.40
CA THR A 433 -9.85 0.12 8.39
C THR A 433 -10.29 1.57 8.50
N LEU A 434 -10.14 2.32 7.41
CA LEU A 434 -10.77 3.63 7.22
C LEU A 434 -11.92 3.43 6.23
N ASN A 435 -13.16 3.46 6.72
CA ASN A 435 -14.34 3.23 5.89
C ASN A 435 -15.36 4.37 5.96
N THR A 436 -15.98 4.67 4.82
CA THR A 436 -17.10 5.62 4.69
C THR A 436 -16.85 7.02 5.28
N ASN A 437 -15.59 7.43 5.44
CA ASN A 437 -15.24 8.76 5.94
C ASN A 437 -15.31 9.79 4.82
N GLN A 438 -15.65 11.03 5.18
CA GLN A 438 -15.93 12.08 4.21
C GLN A 438 -15.11 13.35 4.47
N SER A 439 -14.48 13.86 3.43
CA SER A 439 -13.81 15.16 3.36
C SER A 439 -14.62 16.07 2.45
N GLY A 440 -14.81 17.34 2.83
CA GLY A 440 -15.38 18.38 1.97
C GLY A 440 -14.35 19.05 1.05
N ALA A 441 -13.08 18.62 1.14
CA ALA A 441 -11.98 19.05 0.29
C ALA A 441 -11.06 17.85 0.00
N ILE A 442 -9.92 17.71 0.68
CA ILE A 442 -8.90 16.72 0.27
C ILE A 442 -8.79 15.55 1.26
N GLY A 443 -8.58 14.32 0.79
CA GLY A 443 -8.30 13.15 1.63
C GLY A 443 -9.52 12.63 2.40
N GLY A 444 -10.42 11.92 1.73
CA GLY A 444 -11.67 11.43 2.34
C GLY A 444 -11.46 10.52 3.55
N GLY A 445 -10.51 9.59 3.47
CA GLY A 445 -10.01 8.86 4.62
C GLY A 445 -8.95 9.67 5.38
N MET A 446 -7.89 10.05 4.69
CA MET A 446 -6.69 10.65 5.28
C MET A 446 -6.06 11.73 4.39
N ASP A 447 -5.68 12.86 4.97
CA ASP A 447 -4.79 13.86 4.37
C ASP A 447 -3.50 13.96 5.18
N THR A 448 -2.35 14.05 4.52
CA THR A 448 -1.06 14.17 5.21
C THR A 448 -0.07 15.13 4.57
N LEU A 449 0.71 15.76 5.46
CA LEU A 449 1.86 16.62 5.17
C LEU A 449 3.17 16.01 5.70
N GLY A 450 3.07 14.99 6.57
CA GLY A 450 4.19 14.38 7.26
C GLY A 450 4.70 13.10 6.60
N THR A 451 5.53 12.35 7.34
CA THR A 451 5.92 10.98 6.98
C THR A 451 4.93 9.99 7.56
N VAL A 452 4.33 9.13 6.72
CA VAL A 452 3.31 8.17 7.14
C VAL A 452 3.57 6.79 6.55
N ALA A 453 3.57 5.78 7.41
CA ALA A 453 3.57 4.37 7.01
C ALA A 453 2.15 3.79 7.12
N ILE A 454 1.68 3.17 6.04
CA ILE A 454 0.39 2.46 5.94
C ILE A 454 0.69 1.00 5.60
N VAL A 455 0.31 0.07 6.47
CA VAL A 455 0.65 -1.37 6.32
C VAL A 455 -0.59 -2.23 6.54
N GLY A 456 -0.84 -3.22 5.68
CA GLY A 456 -1.94 -4.20 5.86
C GLY A 456 -3.34 -3.58 6.02
N SER A 457 -3.53 -2.33 5.61
CA SER A 457 -4.69 -1.50 5.98
C SER A 457 -5.70 -1.38 4.84
N LYS A 458 -6.96 -1.09 5.17
CA LYS A 458 -8.05 -0.98 4.18
C LYS A 458 -8.67 0.41 4.18
N PHE A 459 -8.65 1.06 3.03
CA PHE A 459 -9.36 2.30 2.75
C PHE A 459 -10.55 1.95 1.85
N PHE A 460 -11.77 2.05 2.39
CA PHE A 460 -12.98 1.56 1.73
C PHE A 460 -14.11 2.59 1.66
N ALA A 461 -14.62 2.86 0.46
CA ALA A 461 -15.78 3.73 0.25
C ALA A 461 -15.66 5.12 0.93
N ASN A 462 -14.45 5.66 1.04
CA ASN A 462 -14.23 7.02 1.52
C ASN A 462 -14.43 8.03 0.38
N THR A 463 -14.84 9.24 0.72
CA THR A 463 -15.12 10.30 -0.27
C THR A 463 -14.41 11.59 0.11
N GLY A 464 -13.69 12.17 -0.84
CA GLY A 464 -13.19 13.55 -0.78
C GLY A 464 -13.33 14.19 -2.15
N ASN A 465 -13.14 15.50 -2.28
CA ASN A 465 -13.08 16.13 -3.59
C ASN A 465 -11.85 15.62 -4.35
N ASP A 466 -10.69 15.63 -3.69
CA ASP A 466 -9.41 15.14 -4.21
C ASP A 466 -8.83 14.06 -3.29
N GLY A 467 -8.31 12.96 -3.85
CA GLY A 467 -7.76 11.86 -3.04
C GLY A 467 -8.85 11.20 -2.20
N GLY A 468 -9.77 10.47 -2.85
CA GLY A 468 -11.00 9.97 -2.20
C GLY A 468 -10.75 9.17 -0.92
N ALA A 469 -9.62 8.48 -0.82
CA ALA A 469 -9.14 7.84 0.40
C ALA A 469 -7.92 8.54 1.04
N LEU A 470 -6.91 8.92 0.25
CA LEU A 470 -5.61 9.36 0.73
C LEU A 470 -5.11 10.58 -0.05
N SER A 471 -4.48 11.52 0.66
CA SER A 471 -3.78 12.65 0.07
C SER A 471 -2.43 12.89 0.74
N SER A 472 -1.43 13.25 -0.05
CA SER A 472 -0.07 13.62 0.34
C SER A 472 0.30 14.95 -0.33
N ARG A 473 0.33 16.05 0.44
CA ARG A 473 0.36 17.41 -0.17
C ARG A 473 1.71 18.12 -0.21
N GLU A 474 2.55 17.96 0.81
CA GLU A 474 3.83 18.68 0.87
C GLU A 474 4.94 17.96 0.10
N SER A 475 5.90 18.71 -0.45
CA SER A 475 7.10 18.13 -1.08
C SER A 475 8.02 17.40 -0.10
N SER A 476 7.86 17.66 1.20
CA SER A 476 8.53 16.94 2.28
C SER A 476 7.78 15.68 2.75
N ALA A 477 6.53 15.49 2.31
CA ALA A 477 5.71 14.35 2.69
C ALA A 477 6.26 13.05 2.08
N LYS A 478 6.26 12.00 2.88
CA LYS A 478 6.75 10.66 2.48
C LYS A 478 5.74 9.62 2.94
N VAL A 479 4.96 9.11 2.00
CA VAL A 479 3.92 8.14 2.29
C VAL A 479 4.33 6.79 1.73
N THR A 480 4.45 5.80 2.61
CA THR A 480 4.73 4.41 2.22
C THR A 480 3.51 3.55 2.52
N VAL A 481 2.98 2.91 1.48
CA VAL A 481 1.84 1.99 1.52
C VAL A 481 2.36 0.59 1.20
N THR A 482 2.10 -0.38 2.06
CA THR A 482 2.47 -1.79 1.85
C THR A 482 1.31 -2.72 2.18
N THR A 483 1.15 -3.81 1.42
CA THR A 483 0.16 -4.88 1.65
C THR A 483 -1.28 -4.41 1.90
N SER A 484 -1.65 -3.22 1.39
CA SER A 484 -2.88 -2.51 1.74
C SER A 484 -3.88 -2.51 0.58
N THR A 485 -5.14 -2.17 0.86
CA THR A 485 -6.22 -2.17 -0.14
C THR A 485 -6.99 -0.85 -0.14
N PHE A 486 -7.14 -0.27 -1.32
CA PHE A 486 -7.94 0.92 -1.60
C PHE A 486 -9.09 0.49 -2.50
N GLU A 487 -10.31 0.42 -1.96
CA GLU A 487 -11.47 -0.14 -2.65
C GLU A 487 -12.69 0.79 -2.60
N ASP A 488 -13.35 0.97 -3.74
CA ASP A 488 -14.59 1.78 -3.91
C ASP A 488 -14.50 3.24 -3.42
N ASN A 489 -13.30 3.83 -3.30
CA ASN A 489 -13.14 5.23 -2.87
C ASN A 489 -13.44 6.21 -4.01
N ILE A 490 -13.93 7.39 -3.66
CA ILE A 490 -14.46 8.37 -4.62
C ILE A 490 -13.79 9.74 -4.43
N ALA A 491 -13.12 10.23 -5.46
CA ALA A 491 -12.82 11.65 -5.63
C ALA A 491 -13.99 12.31 -6.37
N ASN A 492 -14.74 13.19 -5.71
CA ASN A 492 -15.94 13.86 -6.24
C ASN A 492 -15.77 15.36 -6.49
N GLY A 493 -14.52 15.83 -6.58
CA GLY A 493 -14.17 17.23 -6.79
C GLY A 493 -14.63 17.75 -8.14
N VAL A 494 -14.96 19.04 -8.19
CA VAL A 494 -15.58 19.66 -9.38
C VAL A 494 -14.58 20.38 -10.27
N ASP A 495 -13.44 20.82 -9.70
CA ASP A 495 -12.39 21.56 -10.39
C ASP A 495 -11.09 20.75 -10.30
N LEU A 496 -10.47 20.39 -11.45
CA LEU A 496 -9.20 19.64 -11.54
C LEU A 496 -9.15 18.31 -10.72
N GLY A 497 -10.31 17.73 -10.42
CA GLY A 497 -10.50 16.79 -9.30
C GLY A 497 -9.51 15.63 -9.24
N GLY A 498 -8.92 15.41 -8.06
CA GLY A 498 -7.77 14.50 -7.86
C GLY A 498 -8.07 13.00 -7.95
N GLY A 499 -7.03 12.19 -7.68
CA GLY A 499 -7.10 10.73 -7.82
C GLY A 499 -8.16 10.03 -6.96
N GLY A 500 -8.93 9.10 -7.56
CA GLY A 500 -10.11 8.48 -6.94
C GLY A 500 -9.86 7.76 -5.61
N ALA A 501 -8.69 7.16 -5.44
CA ALA A 501 -8.20 6.67 -4.14
C ALA A 501 -7.14 7.58 -3.55
N ALA A 502 -6.11 7.95 -4.31
CA ALA A 502 -4.92 8.59 -3.79
C ALA A 502 -4.49 9.81 -4.63
N PHE A 503 -4.13 10.89 -3.95
CA PHE A 503 -3.57 12.09 -4.57
C PHE A 503 -2.20 12.41 -3.99
N ASN A 504 -1.18 12.56 -4.84
CA ASN A 504 0.17 12.95 -4.46
C ASN A 504 0.56 14.28 -5.12
N TYR A 505 0.44 15.38 -4.39
CA TYR A 505 0.57 16.74 -4.95
C TYR A 505 2.02 17.19 -5.19
N ALA A 506 2.98 16.68 -4.41
CA ALA A 506 4.39 17.10 -4.52
C ALA A 506 5.38 16.16 -3.81
N GLY A 507 4.92 15.37 -2.84
CA GLY A 507 5.76 14.48 -2.05
C GLY A 507 6.13 13.18 -2.76
N VAL A 508 6.65 12.24 -1.98
CA VAL A 508 6.98 10.88 -2.44
C VAL A 508 5.91 9.91 -1.97
N LEU A 509 5.17 9.33 -2.92
CA LEU A 509 4.22 8.25 -2.66
C LEU A 509 4.82 6.91 -3.14
N THR A 510 5.09 6.02 -2.20
CA THR A 510 5.60 4.67 -2.48
C THR A 510 4.55 3.64 -2.12
N ILE A 511 4.14 2.80 -3.07
CA ILE A 511 3.11 1.78 -2.90
C ILE A 511 3.70 0.43 -3.31
N ARG A 512 3.64 -0.54 -2.41
CA ARG A 512 4.08 -1.93 -2.67
C ARG A 512 3.04 -2.96 -2.28
N ASP A 513 2.99 -4.08 -3.01
CA ASP A 513 2.23 -5.28 -2.61
C ASP A 513 0.71 -5.05 -2.39
N SER A 514 0.17 -3.98 -2.99
CA SER A 514 -1.12 -3.38 -2.63
C SER A 514 -2.12 -3.41 -3.79
N VAL A 515 -3.40 -3.21 -3.48
CA VAL A 515 -4.52 -3.32 -4.44
C VAL A 515 -5.34 -2.03 -4.46
N PHE A 516 -5.61 -1.53 -5.66
CA PHE A 516 -6.50 -0.40 -5.94
C PHE A 516 -7.65 -0.92 -6.81
N LYS A 517 -8.85 -1.05 -6.23
CA LYS A 517 -9.99 -1.69 -6.87
C LYS A 517 -11.23 -0.80 -6.94
N ARG A 518 -11.80 -0.63 -8.14
CA ARG A 518 -13.06 0.11 -8.37
C ARG A 518 -13.10 1.52 -7.76
N ASN A 519 -11.96 2.17 -7.60
CA ASN A 519 -11.92 3.56 -7.17
C ASN A 519 -12.35 4.46 -8.34
N GLN A 520 -12.87 5.64 -8.01
CA GLN A 520 -13.51 6.50 -8.99
C GLN A 520 -13.10 7.96 -8.79
N ALA A 521 -12.66 8.61 -9.86
CA ALA A 521 -12.51 10.06 -9.93
C ALA A 521 -13.63 10.66 -10.80
N TYR A 522 -14.14 11.82 -10.41
CA TYR A 522 -14.96 12.69 -11.24
C TYR A 522 -14.16 13.94 -11.60
N GLY A 523 -14.14 14.32 -12.88
CA GLY A 523 -13.35 15.44 -13.36
C GLY A 523 -12.11 14.97 -14.11
N GLU A 524 -10.98 15.65 -13.94
CA GLU A 524 -9.77 15.40 -14.75
C GLU A 524 -8.89 14.26 -14.22
N GLY A 525 -8.95 13.96 -12.92
CA GLY A 525 -8.00 13.09 -12.24
C GLY A 525 -8.08 11.60 -12.54
N GLY A 526 -7.01 10.91 -12.12
CA GLY A 526 -6.82 9.48 -12.34
C GLY A 526 -7.78 8.62 -11.51
N GLY A 527 -8.40 7.61 -12.13
CA GLY A 527 -9.47 6.84 -11.48
C GLY A 527 -9.06 6.14 -10.18
N ALA A 528 -7.78 5.82 -9.99
CA ALA A 528 -7.22 5.40 -8.71
C ALA A 528 -6.23 6.42 -8.12
N ILE A 529 -5.25 6.87 -8.91
CA ILE A 529 -4.12 7.67 -8.43
C ILE A 529 -3.92 8.88 -9.33
N GLU A 530 -3.65 10.03 -8.73
CA GLU A 530 -3.05 11.16 -9.42
C GLU A 530 -1.74 11.55 -8.75
N THR A 531 -0.72 11.87 -9.55
CA THR A 531 0.57 12.34 -9.05
C THR A 531 1.10 13.54 -9.81
N ASN A 532 1.57 14.49 -9.00
CA ASN A 532 2.24 15.73 -9.34
C ASN A 532 3.66 15.76 -8.71
N GLY A 533 3.99 14.75 -7.88
CA GLY A 533 5.31 14.48 -7.30
C GLY A 533 5.88 13.12 -7.73
N GLU A 534 6.67 12.49 -6.86
CA GLU A 534 7.28 11.18 -7.14
C GLU A 534 6.34 10.02 -6.78
N LEU A 535 6.17 9.07 -7.70
CA LEU A 535 5.33 7.87 -7.50
C LEU A 535 6.13 6.58 -7.81
N HIS A 536 6.22 5.70 -6.82
CA HIS A 536 6.86 4.39 -6.96
C HIS A 536 5.85 3.27 -6.71
N LEU A 537 5.54 2.46 -7.74
CA LEU A 537 4.69 1.27 -7.62
C LEU A 537 5.55 0.01 -7.79
N ALA A 538 5.43 -0.95 -6.87
CA ALA A 538 6.04 -2.28 -7.00
C ALA A 538 5.05 -3.39 -6.59
N ASN A 539 4.79 -4.38 -7.45
CA ASN A 539 3.84 -5.46 -7.16
C ASN A 539 2.42 -4.95 -6.80
N VAL A 540 1.86 -4.08 -7.66
CA VAL A 540 0.57 -3.40 -7.41
C VAL A 540 -0.50 -3.83 -8.42
N SER A 541 -1.71 -4.11 -7.95
CA SER A 541 -2.88 -4.39 -8.81
C SER A 541 -3.80 -3.18 -8.85
N LEU A 542 -4.13 -2.68 -10.03
CA LEU A 542 -5.08 -1.61 -10.29
C LEU A 542 -6.21 -2.17 -11.16
N ASP A 543 -7.34 -2.51 -10.53
CA ASP A 543 -8.44 -3.29 -11.10
C ASP A 543 -9.77 -2.52 -11.11
N GLY A 544 -10.33 -2.28 -12.31
CA GLY A 544 -11.65 -1.70 -12.50
C GLY A 544 -11.81 -0.23 -12.06
N ASN A 545 -10.72 0.52 -11.91
CA ASN A 545 -10.78 1.93 -11.51
C ASN A 545 -11.27 2.80 -12.68
N THR A 546 -11.94 3.91 -12.38
CA THR A 546 -12.60 4.73 -13.41
C THR A 546 -12.42 6.23 -13.22
N ALA A 547 -11.93 6.92 -14.25
CA ALA A 547 -11.98 8.39 -14.36
C ALA A 547 -13.22 8.79 -15.19
N GLN A 548 -14.21 9.42 -14.55
CA GLN A 548 -15.49 9.81 -15.16
C GLN A 548 -15.60 11.32 -15.38
N MET A 549 -16.33 11.71 -16.43
CA MET A 549 -16.76 13.11 -16.59
C MET A 549 -17.90 13.41 -15.62
N HIS A 550 -18.00 14.67 -15.17
CA HIS A 550 -19.19 15.15 -14.47
C HIS A 550 -20.41 15.16 -15.40
N THR A 551 -21.59 14.77 -14.90
CA THR A 551 -22.82 14.65 -15.70
C THR A 551 -23.95 15.59 -15.24
N ASN A 552 -23.68 16.57 -14.37
CA ASN A 552 -24.71 17.45 -13.78
C ASN A 552 -24.12 18.74 -13.18
N PRO A 553 -24.92 19.79 -13.02
CA PRO A 553 -25.16 20.85 -13.99
C PRO A 553 -24.04 21.92 -14.02
N LEU A 554 -22.84 21.62 -13.51
CA LEU A 554 -21.72 22.55 -13.56
C LEU A 554 -21.25 22.75 -15.01
N PRO A 555 -20.85 23.97 -15.39
CA PRO A 555 -20.52 24.29 -16.79
C PRO A 555 -19.17 23.73 -17.24
N ASP A 556 -18.44 23.02 -16.38
CA ASP A 556 -17.14 22.45 -16.74
C ASP A 556 -17.27 21.01 -17.26
N SER A 557 -16.65 20.78 -18.40
CA SER A 557 -16.73 19.55 -19.19
C SER A 557 -15.49 18.68 -18.97
N ALA A 558 -15.00 18.70 -17.73
CA ALA A 558 -13.75 18.10 -17.28
C ALA A 558 -13.60 16.64 -17.73
N PRO A 559 -12.62 16.34 -18.62
CA PRO A 559 -12.44 15.01 -19.20
C PRO A 559 -11.69 14.05 -18.26
N GLY A 560 -12.30 12.91 -17.91
CA GLY A 560 -11.63 11.87 -17.13
C GLY A 560 -10.42 11.26 -17.84
N PHE A 561 -9.21 11.53 -17.33
CA PHE A 561 -7.95 10.99 -17.83
C PHE A 561 -7.42 9.85 -16.94
N GLY A 562 -6.66 8.91 -17.51
CA GLY A 562 -5.89 7.97 -16.70
C GLY A 562 -6.77 7.07 -15.83
N GLY A 563 -7.50 6.14 -16.44
CA GLY A 563 -8.53 5.35 -15.74
C GLY A 563 -8.03 4.62 -14.48
N ALA A 564 -6.73 4.36 -14.39
CA ALA A 564 -6.04 4.08 -13.13
C ALA A 564 -5.18 5.26 -12.65
N ILE A 565 -4.27 5.79 -13.48
CA ILE A 565 -3.26 6.79 -13.07
C ILE A 565 -3.23 8.00 -14.00
N LEU A 566 -3.32 9.20 -13.42
CA LEU A 566 -2.93 10.47 -14.05
C LEU A 566 -1.55 10.91 -13.52
N ILE A 567 -0.69 11.37 -14.43
CA ILE A 567 0.67 11.83 -14.15
C ILE A 567 0.85 13.20 -14.80
N ILE A 568 1.10 14.25 -14.00
CA ILE A 568 1.25 15.65 -14.47
C ILE A 568 2.44 16.37 -13.81
N ALA A 569 2.58 17.67 -14.06
CA ALA A 569 3.44 18.60 -13.30
C ALA A 569 4.95 18.25 -13.19
N ASN A 570 5.53 17.63 -14.21
CA ASN A 570 6.92 17.14 -14.25
C ASN A 570 7.22 15.94 -13.31
N SER A 571 6.18 15.20 -12.90
CA SER A 571 6.31 13.99 -12.06
C SER A 571 7.31 12.97 -12.60
N LEU A 572 7.96 12.28 -11.65
CA LEU A 572 8.75 11.08 -11.89
C LEU A 572 7.99 9.85 -11.38
N VAL A 573 7.70 8.92 -12.29
CA VAL A 573 6.89 7.73 -11.98
C VAL A 573 7.64 6.47 -12.40
N THR A 574 7.82 5.54 -11.45
CA THR A 574 8.42 4.23 -11.69
C THR A 574 7.45 3.12 -11.30
N ILE A 575 7.20 2.20 -12.21
CA ILE A 575 6.26 1.09 -12.05
C ILE A 575 7.01 -0.20 -12.34
N ASP A 576 7.07 -1.09 -11.36
CA ASP A 576 7.59 -2.45 -11.50
C ASP A 576 6.53 -3.48 -11.13
N THR A 577 6.37 -4.50 -11.97
CA THR A 577 5.53 -5.66 -11.70
C THR A 577 4.09 -5.26 -11.31
N ALA A 578 3.44 -4.43 -12.14
CA ALA A 578 2.07 -3.99 -11.90
C ALA A 578 1.06 -4.66 -12.85
N GLN A 579 -0.19 -4.78 -12.39
CA GLN A 579 -1.32 -5.27 -13.19
C GLN A 579 -2.37 -4.17 -13.30
N PHE A 580 -2.65 -3.73 -14.52
CA PHE A 580 -3.70 -2.76 -14.86
C PHE A 580 -4.82 -3.48 -15.59
N THR A 581 -5.92 -3.77 -14.89
CA THR A 581 -7.03 -4.58 -15.41
C THR A 581 -8.32 -3.78 -15.40
N GLN A 582 -9.07 -3.79 -16.52
CA GLN A 582 -10.42 -3.22 -16.63
C GLN A 582 -10.56 -1.74 -16.26
N ASN A 583 -9.47 -0.96 -16.21
CA ASN A 583 -9.55 0.45 -15.89
C ASN A 583 -10.15 1.25 -17.06
N THR A 584 -10.89 2.32 -16.75
CA THR A 584 -11.66 3.07 -17.73
C THR A 584 -11.45 4.58 -17.60
N ALA A 585 -11.06 5.23 -18.69
CA ALA A 585 -10.98 6.68 -18.79
C ALA A 585 -12.11 7.23 -19.68
N GLY A 586 -12.85 8.23 -19.20
CA GLY A 586 -13.87 8.93 -19.98
C GLY A 586 -13.30 9.58 -21.24
N ASN A 587 -12.07 10.10 -21.18
CA ASN A 587 -11.35 10.66 -22.33
C ASN A 587 -10.25 9.72 -22.85
N SER A 588 -9.06 9.73 -22.24
CA SER A 588 -7.83 9.11 -22.81
C SER A 588 -6.95 8.48 -21.73
N GLY A 589 -6.14 7.49 -22.12
CA GLY A 589 -5.31 6.72 -21.20
C GLY A 589 -6.14 5.79 -20.33
N GLY A 590 -6.70 4.72 -20.92
CA GLY A 590 -7.65 3.85 -20.21
C GLY A 590 -7.10 3.24 -18.91
N ALA A 591 -5.78 3.05 -18.82
CA ALA A 591 -5.07 2.83 -17.56
C ALA A 591 -4.25 4.06 -17.15
N ILE A 592 -3.34 4.56 -18.00
CA ILE A 592 -2.40 5.63 -17.65
C ILE A 592 -2.49 6.80 -18.64
N TYR A 593 -2.57 8.02 -18.09
CA TYR A 593 -2.30 9.26 -18.81
C TYR A 593 -1.00 9.87 -18.30
N ASN A 594 -0.01 10.02 -19.18
CA ASN A 594 1.30 10.56 -18.88
C ASN A 594 1.52 11.90 -19.60
N ASP A 595 1.32 13.02 -18.91
CA ASP A 595 1.29 14.35 -19.50
C ASP A 595 2.67 14.88 -19.94
N GLN A 596 2.72 16.03 -20.59
CA GLN A 596 3.93 16.66 -21.08
C GLN A 596 4.94 16.95 -19.94
N ASN A 597 6.23 16.87 -20.27
CA ASN A 597 7.37 17.10 -19.35
C ASN A 597 7.51 16.11 -18.17
N THR A 598 6.67 15.07 -18.10
CA THR A 598 6.78 13.98 -17.11
C THR A 598 7.77 12.89 -17.54
N GLN A 599 8.14 12.02 -16.59
CA GLN A 599 8.96 10.83 -16.83
C GLN A 599 8.31 9.58 -16.26
N LEU A 600 7.95 8.63 -17.14
CA LEU A 600 7.32 7.36 -16.80
C LEU A 600 8.22 6.18 -17.17
N THR A 601 8.59 5.36 -16.20
CA THR A 601 9.30 4.09 -16.41
C THR A 601 8.43 2.94 -15.95
N ILE A 602 8.16 1.97 -16.85
CA ILE A 602 7.35 0.80 -16.58
C ILE A 602 8.15 -0.46 -16.92
N THR A 603 8.21 -1.39 -15.98
CA THR A 603 8.93 -2.66 -16.07
C THR A 603 8.01 -3.82 -15.66
N ASN A 604 8.16 -4.99 -16.29
CA ASN A 604 7.57 -6.27 -15.89
C ASN A 604 6.02 -6.27 -15.69
N SER A 605 5.31 -5.36 -16.36
CA SER A 605 3.91 -5.02 -16.05
C SER A 605 2.91 -5.46 -17.13
N GLN A 606 1.66 -5.65 -16.74
CA GLN A 606 0.57 -6.11 -17.60
C GLN A 606 -0.57 -5.09 -17.64
N PHE A 607 -1.11 -4.84 -18.84
CA PHE A 607 -2.25 -3.95 -19.10
C PHE A 607 -3.30 -4.72 -19.88
N THR A 608 -4.38 -5.11 -19.22
CA THR A 608 -5.40 -6.00 -19.79
C THR A 608 -6.80 -5.38 -19.76
N THR A 609 -7.47 -5.33 -20.91
CA THR A 609 -8.88 -4.89 -21.03
C THR A 609 -9.18 -3.47 -20.52
N ASN A 610 -8.19 -2.56 -20.53
CA ASN A 610 -8.40 -1.16 -20.19
C ASN A 610 -9.06 -0.42 -21.37
N THR A 611 -9.83 0.64 -21.07
CA THR A 611 -10.68 1.33 -22.05
C THR A 611 -10.56 2.85 -22.00
N ALA A 612 -10.28 3.48 -23.14
CA ALA A 612 -10.40 4.93 -23.35
C ALA A 612 -11.66 5.27 -24.16
N GLN A 613 -12.63 5.93 -23.53
CA GLN A 613 -13.99 6.11 -24.08
C GLN A 613 -14.14 7.32 -25.02
N GLY A 614 -13.24 8.32 -24.96
CA GLY A 614 -13.28 9.48 -25.87
C GLY A 614 -14.58 10.28 -25.86
N LEU A 615 -15.23 10.40 -24.70
CA LEU A 615 -16.55 11.05 -24.56
C LEU A 615 -16.52 12.59 -24.70
N PHE A 616 -15.33 13.19 -24.83
CA PHE A 616 -15.14 14.65 -24.90
C PHE A 616 -15.24 15.17 -26.34
N SER A 617 -16.08 16.19 -26.55
CA SER A 617 -16.40 16.75 -27.87
C SER A 617 -15.23 17.51 -28.53
N GLY A 618 -14.27 18.00 -27.76
CA GLY A 618 -13.03 18.62 -28.27
C GLY A 618 -11.96 17.63 -28.74
N GLY A 619 -12.22 16.32 -28.65
CA GLY A 619 -11.29 15.25 -29.03
C GLY A 619 -10.75 14.47 -27.84
N GLY A 620 -10.50 13.18 -28.05
CA GLY A 620 -10.12 12.25 -27.00
C GLY A 620 -10.05 10.81 -27.50
N GLY A 621 -10.13 9.83 -26.60
CA GLY A 621 -10.22 8.41 -26.98
C GLY A 621 -8.90 7.82 -27.45
N TYR A 622 -7.78 8.34 -26.93
CA TYR A 622 -6.43 7.92 -27.27
C TYR A 622 -5.83 7.00 -26.20
N GLY A 623 -5.10 5.96 -26.61
CA GLY A 623 -4.35 5.10 -25.69
C GLY A 623 -5.26 4.25 -24.80
N GLY A 624 -5.76 3.13 -25.32
CA GLY A 624 -6.69 2.26 -24.58
C GLY A 624 -6.09 1.69 -23.30
N ALA A 625 -4.77 1.47 -23.25
CA ALA A 625 -4.03 1.33 -22.00
C ALA A 625 -3.31 2.63 -21.63
N ILE A 626 -2.43 3.13 -22.49
CA ILE A 626 -1.49 4.21 -22.15
C ILE A 626 -1.56 5.32 -23.22
N ILE A 627 -1.64 6.56 -22.77
CA ILE A 627 -1.24 7.73 -23.56
C ILE A 627 -0.02 8.38 -22.91
N SER A 628 0.98 8.72 -23.70
CA SER A 628 2.17 9.46 -23.25
C SER A 628 2.44 10.66 -24.13
N GLU A 629 2.32 11.85 -23.54
CA GLU A 629 2.80 13.10 -24.10
C GLU A 629 4.21 13.43 -23.60
N GLY A 630 4.51 13.07 -22.33
CA GLY A 630 5.85 13.09 -21.74
C GLY A 630 6.73 11.90 -22.16
N ASN A 631 7.87 11.76 -21.49
CA ASN A 631 8.85 10.70 -21.77
C ASN A 631 8.40 9.37 -21.15
N MET A 632 8.57 8.27 -21.88
CA MET A 632 8.19 6.93 -21.45
C MET A 632 9.26 5.88 -21.76
N SER A 633 9.52 5.00 -20.80
CA SER A 633 10.21 3.73 -21.03
C SER A 633 9.33 2.56 -20.62
N LEU A 634 9.21 1.56 -21.49
CA LEU A 634 8.38 0.37 -21.32
C LEU A 634 9.23 -0.88 -21.58
N SER A 635 9.38 -1.78 -20.61
CA SER A 635 10.21 -2.98 -20.76
C SER A 635 9.60 -4.22 -20.10
N ASN A 636 9.75 -5.38 -20.76
CA ASN A 636 9.20 -6.65 -20.28
C ASN A 636 7.67 -6.60 -20.02
N CYS A 637 6.92 -5.82 -20.80
CA CYS A 637 5.51 -5.54 -20.55
C CYS A 637 4.58 -6.21 -21.56
N THR A 638 3.35 -6.49 -21.13
CA THR A 638 2.26 -7.00 -22.00
C THR A 638 1.07 -6.05 -21.99
N LEU A 639 0.70 -5.49 -23.15
CA LEU A 639 -0.52 -4.71 -23.33
C LEU A 639 -1.50 -5.52 -24.18
N SER A 640 -2.51 -6.11 -23.55
CA SER A 640 -3.44 -7.07 -24.16
C SER A 640 -4.91 -6.62 -24.13
N SER A 641 -5.62 -6.74 -25.26
CA SER A 641 -7.09 -6.58 -25.31
C SER A 641 -7.63 -5.21 -24.83
N ASN A 642 -6.79 -4.17 -24.84
CA ASN A 642 -7.20 -2.81 -24.50
C ASN A 642 -7.93 -2.17 -25.68
N THR A 643 -8.81 -1.21 -25.39
CA THR A 643 -9.68 -0.58 -26.40
C THR A 643 -9.63 0.93 -26.30
N SER A 644 -9.51 1.62 -27.44
CA SER A 644 -9.68 3.07 -27.52
C SER A 644 -10.75 3.45 -28.56
N LYS A 645 -11.51 4.51 -28.31
CA LYS A 645 -12.58 4.94 -29.22
C LYS A 645 -12.10 5.74 -30.43
N VAL A 646 -10.87 6.25 -30.42
CA VAL A 646 -10.31 7.04 -31.54
C VAL A 646 -9.01 6.45 -32.04
N ALA A 647 -7.93 6.45 -31.24
CA ALA A 647 -6.65 5.94 -31.74
C ALA A 647 -5.74 5.30 -30.68
N GLY A 648 -4.83 4.41 -31.10
CA GLY A 648 -3.90 3.72 -30.20
C GLY A 648 -4.63 2.78 -29.26
N GLY A 649 -5.12 1.65 -29.77
CA GLY A 649 -5.94 0.72 -28.97
C GLY A 649 -5.21 0.20 -27.74
N ALA A 650 -3.88 0.08 -27.80
CA ALA A 650 -3.03 -0.10 -26.63
C ALA A 650 -2.34 1.21 -26.20
N LEU A 651 -1.57 1.80 -27.12
CA LEU A 651 -0.62 2.87 -26.82
C LEU A 651 -0.76 4.05 -27.80
N SER A 652 -0.73 5.26 -27.28
CA SER A 652 -0.61 6.50 -28.05
C SER A 652 0.58 7.32 -27.52
N THR A 653 1.57 7.61 -28.37
CA THR A 653 2.73 8.46 -28.02
C THR A 653 2.68 9.76 -28.81
N LYS A 654 2.66 10.91 -28.12
CA LYS A 654 2.59 12.23 -28.78
C LYS A 654 3.96 12.85 -29.02
N ILE A 655 4.44 13.72 -28.12
CA ILE A 655 5.56 14.64 -28.37
C ILE A 655 6.88 14.11 -27.77
N GLY A 656 6.82 13.50 -26.58
CA GLY A 656 7.98 12.98 -25.86
C GLY A 656 8.69 11.80 -26.53
N ILE A 657 9.75 11.34 -25.85
CA ILE A 657 10.53 10.16 -26.26
C ILE A 657 9.90 8.91 -25.66
N ALA A 658 9.51 7.97 -26.51
CA ALA A 658 9.01 6.66 -26.12
C ALA A 658 10.05 5.58 -26.46
N THR A 659 10.45 4.79 -25.46
CA THR A 659 11.31 3.62 -25.61
C THR A 659 10.55 2.36 -25.20
N ILE A 660 10.60 1.33 -26.04
CA ILE A 660 9.93 0.04 -25.78
C ILE A 660 10.94 -1.09 -25.99
N SER A 661 11.02 -2.03 -25.05
CA SER A 661 11.91 -3.20 -25.14
C SER A 661 11.24 -4.49 -24.66
N ASN A 662 11.57 -5.63 -25.27
CA ASN A 662 11.17 -6.98 -24.80
C ASN A 662 9.67 -7.11 -24.45
N SER A 663 8.78 -6.49 -25.22
CA SER A 663 7.37 -6.29 -24.84
C SER A 663 6.41 -6.87 -25.89
N THR A 664 5.18 -7.15 -25.48
CA THR A 664 4.11 -7.64 -26.37
C THR A 664 2.91 -6.70 -26.31
N ILE A 665 2.40 -6.31 -27.48
CA ILE A 665 1.17 -5.52 -27.62
C ILE A 665 0.23 -6.32 -28.52
N SER A 666 -0.82 -6.90 -27.95
CA SER A 666 -1.65 -7.87 -28.66
C SER A 666 -3.16 -7.80 -28.44
N GLY A 667 -3.93 -8.04 -29.50
CA GLY A 667 -5.40 -8.13 -29.40
C GLY A 667 -6.09 -6.81 -29.06
N ASN A 668 -5.40 -5.67 -29.16
CA ASN A 668 -5.94 -4.35 -28.82
C ASN A 668 -6.72 -3.77 -30.01
N SER A 669 -7.71 -2.93 -29.75
CA SER A 669 -8.63 -2.41 -30.77
C SER A 669 -8.83 -0.90 -30.70
N SER A 670 -8.92 -0.25 -31.86
CA SER A 670 -9.30 1.16 -32.00
C SER A 670 -9.95 1.45 -33.35
N VAL A 671 -10.30 2.72 -33.60
CA VAL A 671 -10.60 3.16 -34.97
C VAL A 671 -9.30 3.26 -35.78
N ASN A 672 -8.28 3.96 -35.26
CA ASN A 672 -6.98 4.11 -35.94
C ASN A 672 -5.79 3.64 -35.07
N GLY A 673 -4.85 2.87 -35.63
CA GLY A 673 -3.72 2.32 -34.88
C GLY A 673 -4.15 1.35 -33.79
N GLY A 674 -4.57 0.14 -34.17
CA GLY A 674 -5.10 -0.87 -33.24
C GLY A 674 -4.17 -1.20 -32.08
N GLY A 675 -2.87 -1.34 -32.35
CA GLY A 675 -1.82 -1.47 -31.34
C GLY A 675 -1.29 -0.11 -30.88
N ILE A 676 -0.41 0.49 -31.69
CA ILE A 676 0.28 1.75 -31.40
C ILE A 676 -0.16 2.87 -32.36
N VAL A 677 -0.25 4.10 -31.85
CA VAL A 677 -0.12 5.33 -32.64
C VAL A 677 1.07 6.15 -32.14
N ALA A 678 1.90 6.66 -33.05
CA ALA A 678 2.99 7.59 -32.77
C ALA A 678 2.82 8.87 -33.60
N TYR A 679 2.67 10.02 -32.92
CA TYR A 679 2.46 11.32 -33.56
C TYR A 679 3.78 12.05 -33.84
N SER A 680 4.09 13.20 -33.22
CA SER A 680 5.25 14.04 -33.61
C SER A 680 6.58 13.71 -32.93
N GLY A 681 6.59 12.83 -31.92
CA GLY A 681 7.75 12.50 -31.10
C GLY A 681 8.68 11.45 -31.69
N THR A 682 9.46 10.83 -30.81
CA THR A 682 10.39 9.74 -31.16
C THR A 682 9.93 8.43 -30.54
N LEU A 683 9.78 7.38 -31.35
CA LEU A 683 9.49 6.02 -30.87
C LEU A 683 10.66 5.09 -31.23
N THR A 684 11.29 4.50 -30.23
CA THR A 684 12.27 3.43 -30.42
C THR A 684 11.77 2.15 -29.79
N ALA A 685 11.55 1.11 -30.60
CA ALA A 685 11.16 -0.21 -30.13
C ALA A 685 12.23 -1.26 -30.49
N THR A 686 12.58 -2.10 -29.52
CA THR A 686 13.49 -3.24 -29.71
C THR A 686 12.83 -4.52 -29.17
N ASP A 687 12.93 -5.63 -29.89
CA ASP A 687 12.36 -6.93 -29.46
C ASP A 687 10.86 -6.84 -29.07
N LEU A 688 10.10 -6.05 -29.83
CA LEU A 688 8.66 -5.83 -29.64
C LEU A 688 7.83 -6.78 -30.52
N VAL A 689 6.77 -7.35 -29.95
CA VAL A 689 5.75 -8.10 -30.70
C VAL A 689 4.46 -7.28 -30.80
N LEU A 690 4.07 -6.88 -32.02
CA LEU A 690 2.76 -6.30 -32.33
C LEU A 690 1.89 -7.37 -32.99
N SER A 691 0.92 -7.94 -32.27
CA SER A 691 0.15 -9.07 -32.83
C SER A 691 -1.36 -9.07 -32.61
N ASN A 692 -2.12 -9.47 -33.63
CA ASN A 692 -3.58 -9.64 -33.57
C ASN A 692 -4.36 -8.38 -33.17
N ASN A 693 -3.78 -7.18 -33.30
CA ASN A 693 -4.47 -5.93 -33.03
C ASN A 693 -5.44 -5.60 -34.18
N THR A 694 -6.50 -4.84 -33.90
CA THR A 694 -7.59 -4.57 -34.86
C THR A 694 -7.88 -3.08 -35.00
N SER A 695 -8.16 -2.65 -36.23
CA SER A 695 -8.57 -1.28 -36.55
C SER A 695 -9.83 -1.29 -37.42
N THR A 696 -10.84 -0.49 -37.06
CA THR A 696 -12.05 -0.30 -37.89
C THR A 696 -11.87 0.71 -39.02
N GLN A 697 -10.69 1.33 -39.12
CA GLN A 697 -10.30 2.22 -40.21
C GLN A 697 -8.85 1.91 -40.60
N ALA A 698 -7.90 2.76 -40.22
CA ALA A 698 -6.50 2.68 -40.66
C ALA A 698 -5.54 2.14 -39.60
N SER A 699 -4.60 1.32 -40.05
CA SER A 699 -3.45 0.81 -39.30
C SER A 699 -3.80 -0.09 -38.12
N ALA A 700 -3.53 -1.38 -38.23
CA ALA A 700 -3.86 -2.29 -37.13
C ALA A 700 -2.67 -2.52 -36.18
N GLY A 701 -1.45 -2.73 -36.67
CA GLY A 701 -0.27 -2.84 -35.80
C GLY A 701 0.21 -1.46 -35.29
N LEU A 702 0.74 -0.64 -36.19
CA LEU A 702 1.29 0.70 -35.88
C LEU A 702 0.80 1.77 -36.87
N LEU A 703 0.36 2.92 -36.36
CA LEU A 703 0.24 4.15 -37.12
C LEU A 703 1.38 5.10 -36.74
N ASN A 704 2.25 5.45 -37.69
CA ASN A 704 3.23 6.52 -37.55
C ASN A 704 2.70 7.75 -38.30
N ASP A 705 2.53 8.88 -37.62
CA ASP A 705 1.98 10.12 -38.19
C ASP A 705 2.83 11.33 -37.76
N LEU A 706 3.85 11.64 -38.56
CA LEU A 706 4.95 12.60 -38.31
C LEU A 706 6.15 12.07 -37.49
N ALA A 707 6.06 10.93 -36.83
CA ALA A 707 7.07 10.49 -35.86
C ALA A 707 8.37 10.03 -36.51
N GLN A 708 9.44 10.11 -35.72
CA GLN A 708 10.71 9.42 -35.99
C GLN A 708 10.68 8.06 -35.28
N THR A 709 10.40 7.00 -36.02
CA THR A 709 10.22 5.65 -35.47
C THR A 709 11.34 4.70 -35.90
N THR A 710 11.96 4.01 -34.94
CA THR A 710 12.95 2.95 -35.16
C THR A 710 12.49 1.65 -34.52
N LEU A 711 12.39 0.59 -35.33
CA LEU A 711 11.90 -0.74 -34.96
C LEU A 711 13.00 -1.78 -35.22
N THR A 712 13.69 -2.21 -34.17
CA THR A 712 14.78 -3.20 -34.21
C THR A 712 14.28 -4.56 -33.70
N SER A 713 14.52 -5.64 -34.45
CA SER A 713 14.08 -7.00 -34.09
C SER A 713 12.56 -7.13 -33.80
N VAL A 714 11.74 -6.27 -34.40
CA VAL A 714 10.29 -6.19 -34.12
C VAL A 714 9.52 -7.21 -34.98
N LYS A 715 8.49 -7.82 -34.41
CA LYS A 715 7.57 -8.74 -35.11
C LYS A 715 6.17 -8.13 -35.19
N ILE A 716 5.69 -7.83 -36.40
CA ILE A 716 4.34 -7.31 -36.66
C ILE A 716 3.51 -8.37 -37.38
N THR A 717 2.55 -9.01 -36.70
CA THR A 717 1.85 -10.18 -37.25
C THR A 717 0.37 -10.34 -36.88
N GLY A 718 -0.47 -10.86 -37.78
CA GLY A 718 -1.89 -11.12 -37.50
C GLY A 718 -2.78 -9.89 -37.31
N ASN A 719 -2.24 -8.67 -37.49
CA ASN A 719 -2.98 -7.43 -37.28
C ASN A 719 -3.95 -7.18 -38.45
N THR A 720 -5.18 -6.72 -38.16
CA THR A 720 -6.26 -6.60 -39.15
C THR A 720 -6.87 -5.19 -39.18
N ALA A 721 -6.71 -4.47 -40.29
CA ALA A 721 -7.31 -3.15 -40.52
C ALA A 721 -8.41 -3.23 -41.58
N GLN A 722 -9.49 -2.45 -41.41
CA GLN A 722 -10.62 -2.47 -42.34
C GLN A 722 -10.45 -1.61 -43.60
N THR A 723 -9.54 -0.62 -43.60
CA THR A 723 -9.22 0.15 -44.82
C THR A 723 -7.80 -0.09 -45.31
N TRP A 724 -6.78 0.25 -44.52
CA TRP A 724 -5.39 0.15 -44.95
C TRP A 724 -4.35 -0.04 -43.84
N GLY A 725 -3.17 -0.54 -44.21
CA GLY A 725 -1.99 -0.59 -43.34
C GLY A 725 -2.04 -1.72 -42.30
N GLY A 726 -2.27 -2.96 -42.72
CA GLY A 726 -2.47 -4.09 -41.80
C GLY A 726 -1.36 -4.21 -40.76
N GLY A 727 -0.10 -4.27 -41.22
CA GLY A 727 1.08 -4.20 -40.35
C GLY A 727 1.29 -2.79 -39.79
N PHE A 728 1.63 -1.83 -40.65
CA PHE A 728 1.72 -0.41 -40.25
C PHE A 728 1.32 0.57 -41.36
N SER A 729 1.04 1.83 -40.99
CA SER A 729 1.08 2.95 -41.94
C SER A 729 2.09 4.00 -41.49
N ASN A 730 2.84 4.54 -42.45
CA ASN A 730 3.63 5.76 -42.27
C ASN A 730 2.91 6.92 -42.97
N ASN A 731 2.08 7.61 -42.21
CA ASN A 731 1.33 8.78 -42.65
C ASN A 731 2.21 10.03 -42.65
N ASN A 732 1.82 10.96 -43.53
CA ASN A 732 2.49 12.23 -43.79
C ASN A 732 3.89 12.09 -44.44
N THR A 733 4.32 13.15 -45.10
CA THR A 733 5.55 13.20 -45.90
C THR A 733 6.83 13.38 -45.08
N ILE A 734 6.70 13.69 -43.79
CA ILE A 734 7.80 13.96 -42.84
C ILE A 734 8.10 12.74 -41.96
N GLY A 735 7.11 11.88 -41.72
CA GLY A 735 7.25 10.69 -40.88
C GLY A 735 8.28 9.71 -41.41
N GLN A 736 9.10 9.15 -40.52
CA GLN A 736 10.12 8.15 -40.85
C GLN A 736 9.93 6.87 -40.04
N VAL A 737 10.01 5.73 -40.71
CA VAL A 737 10.04 4.41 -40.07
C VAL A 737 11.31 3.67 -40.50
N SER A 738 12.13 3.25 -39.55
CA SER A 738 13.32 2.43 -39.77
C SER A 738 13.09 1.01 -39.25
N LEU A 739 13.15 0.01 -40.13
CA LEU A 739 13.02 -1.42 -39.83
C LEU A 739 14.40 -2.08 -39.87
N ILE A 740 14.89 -2.62 -38.75
CA ILE A 740 16.21 -3.23 -38.64
C ILE A 740 16.08 -4.64 -38.06
N GLY A 741 16.37 -5.69 -38.83
CA GLY A 741 16.24 -7.09 -38.35
C GLY A 741 14.79 -7.52 -38.05
N SER A 742 13.81 -6.77 -38.55
CA SER A 742 12.39 -6.90 -38.18
C SER A 742 11.60 -7.80 -39.15
N SER A 743 10.43 -8.28 -38.74
CA SER A 743 9.55 -9.14 -39.55
C SER A 743 8.11 -8.64 -39.57
N ILE A 744 7.51 -8.63 -40.77
CA ILE A 744 6.10 -8.28 -40.99
C ILE A 744 5.45 -9.43 -41.77
N SER A 745 4.40 -10.03 -41.23
CA SER A 745 3.79 -11.25 -41.82
C SER A 745 2.35 -11.49 -41.38
N ALA A 746 1.54 -12.10 -42.22
CA ALA A 746 0.16 -12.52 -41.89
C ALA A 746 -0.75 -11.38 -41.37
N ASN A 747 -0.46 -10.12 -41.72
CA ASN A 747 -1.35 -8.99 -41.45
C ASN A 747 -2.36 -8.84 -42.61
N THR A 748 -3.51 -8.22 -42.34
CA THR A 748 -4.61 -8.10 -43.29
C THR A 748 -5.12 -6.66 -43.36
N ALA A 749 -5.25 -6.13 -44.58
CA ALA A 749 -5.97 -4.91 -44.91
C ALA A 749 -6.31 -4.93 -46.41
N PRO A 750 -7.40 -4.28 -46.86
CA PRO A 750 -7.69 -4.12 -48.29
C PRO A 750 -6.57 -3.43 -49.07
N ASP A 751 -5.95 -2.39 -48.48
CA ASP A 751 -4.80 -1.69 -49.05
C ASP A 751 -3.57 -1.78 -48.11
N GLY A 752 -2.41 -2.13 -48.66
CA GLY A 752 -1.16 -2.31 -47.92
C GLY A 752 -1.25 -3.22 -46.69
N SER A 753 -1.43 -4.53 -46.88
CA SER A 753 -1.55 -5.47 -45.76
C SER A 753 -0.26 -5.59 -44.94
N ALA A 754 0.91 -5.49 -45.56
CA ALA A 754 2.19 -5.33 -44.88
C ALA A 754 2.37 -3.87 -44.40
N PHE A 755 2.33 -2.90 -45.31
CA PHE A 755 2.31 -1.47 -44.95
C PHE A 755 1.72 -0.55 -46.01
N VAL A 756 1.35 0.67 -45.58
CA VAL A 756 1.17 1.85 -46.45
C VAL A 756 2.19 2.94 -46.11
N ASN A 757 2.79 3.61 -47.11
CA ASN A 757 3.78 4.67 -46.88
C ASN A 757 3.50 5.95 -47.68
N PHE A 758 3.42 7.09 -46.98
CA PHE A 758 3.39 8.44 -47.53
C PHE A 758 4.64 9.28 -47.19
N GLY A 759 5.55 8.75 -46.37
CA GLY A 759 6.81 9.38 -45.94
C GLY A 759 8.04 8.58 -46.37
N THR A 760 8.98 8.36 -45.45
CA THR A 760 10.19 7.55 -45.69
C THR A 760 10.19 6.26 -44.87
N VAL A 761 10.37 5.12 -45.53
CA VAL A 761 10.63 3.84 -44.86
C VAL A 761 12.05 3.37 -45.20
N ASN A 762 12.86 3.12 -44.17
CA ASN A 762 14.17 2.50 -44.30
C ASN A 762 14.07 1.04 -43.87
N VAL A 763 14.55 0.11 -44.69
CA VAL A 763 14.45 -1.34 -44.44
C VAL A 763 15.84 -1.95 -44.49
N ARG A 764 16.30 -2.55 -43.39
CA ARG A 764 17.60 -3.21 -43.28
C ARG A 764 17.44 -4.59 -42.67
N ASN A 765 18.00 -5.62 -43.32
CA ASN A 765 18.00 -7.02 -42.85
C ASN A 765 16.62 -7.52 -42.37
N SER A 766 15.52 -7.02 -42.94
CA SER A 766 14.14 -7.28 -42.47
C SER A 766 13.34 -8.08 -43.49
N THR A 767 12.33 -8.83 -43.05
CA THR A 767 11.50 -9.70 -43.92
C THR A 767 10.06 -9.19 -43.97
N LEU A 768 9.56 -8.85 -45.17
CA LEU A 768 8.23 -8.25 -45.35
C LEU A 768 7.33 -9.13 -46.21
N SER A 769 6.21 -9.58 -45.64
CA SER A 769 5.20 -10.43 -46.28
C SER A 769 3.80 -9.82 -46.20
N GLY A 770 3.15 -9.73 -47.36
CA GLY A 770 1.87 -9.04 -47.57
C GLY A 770 1.97 -8.08 -48.76
N THR A 771 0.92 -7.29 -49.00
CA THR A 771 0.96 -6.20 -49.98
C THR A 771 1.59 -4.96 -49.35
N CYS A 772 2.46 -4.27 -50.08
CA CYS A 772 2.97 -2.95 -49.71
C CYS A 772 2.34 -1.93 -50.67
N ASN A 773 1.83 -0.81 -50.17
CA ASN A 773 1.44 0.33 -51.01
C ASN A 773 2.34 1.52 -50.65
N ASN A 774 3.13 1.97 -51.63
CA ASN A 774 4.15 2.98 -51.42
C ASN A 774 3.90 4.21 -52.31
N HIS A 775 3.57 5.33 -51.69
CA HIS A 775 3.40 6.62 -52.36
C HIS A 775 4.66 7.50 -52.30
N LYS A 776 5.73 7.08 -51.59
CA LYS A 776 6.98 7.84 -51.42
C LYS A 776 8.23 6.95 -51.34
N THR A 777 9.16 7.20 -50.41
CA THR A 777 10.53 6.68 -50.46
C THR A 777 10.66 5.42 -49.63
N VAL A 778 11.17 4.35 -50.24
CA VAL A 778 11.57 3.11 -49.54
C VAL A 778 13.04 2.81 -49.83
N ASN A 779 13.88 2.86 -48.80
CA ASN A 779 15.30 2.57 -48.90
C ASN A 779 15.56 1.14 -48.39
N ASN A 780 15.71 0.16 -49.28
CA ASN A 780 16.00 -1.23 -48.91
C ASN A 780 17.51 -1.54 -48.96
N GLN A 781 18.10 -1.87 -47.81
CA GLN A 781 19.47 -2.36 -47.65
C GLN A 781 19.47 -3.78 -47.06
N GLY A 782 19.27 -4.78 -47.91
CA GLY A 782 19.38 -6.19 -47.54
C GLY A 782 18.15 -6.82 -46.88
N GLY A 783 16.97 -6.18 -46.96
CA GLY A 783 15.70 -6.79 -46.59
C GLY A 783 15.10 -7.66 -47.70
N ASN A 784 14.51 -8.80 -47.34
CA ASN A 784 13.76 -9.63 -48.27
C ASN A 784 12.34 -9.06 -48.44
N THR A 785 12.14 -8.38 -49.56
CA THR A 785 10.86 -7.77 -49.97
C THR A 785 10.17 -8.53 -51.10
N SER A 786 10.52 -9.80 -51.36
CA SER A 786 10.08 -10.56 -52.55
C SER A 786 8.56 -10.69 -52.75
N SER A 787 7.75 -10.50 -51.70
CA SER A 787 6.28 -10.44 -51.77
C SER A 787 5.68 -9.03 -51.82
N CYS A 788 6.47 -7.99 -51.58
CA CYS A 788 6.05 -6.60 -51.73
C CYS A 788 6.49 -6.05 -53.09
N ALA A 789 5.53 -5.91 -54.01
CA ALA A 789 5.69 -5.04 -55.17
C ALA A 789 5.86 -3.60 -54.66
N LEU A 790 7.06 -3.03 -54.86
CA LEU A 790 7.44 -1.67 -54.46
C LEU A 790 7.15 -0.64 -55.55
#